data_AF-A0AAV2TAZ3-F1
#
_entry.id   AF-A0AAV2TAZ3-F1
#
_cell.length_a   1.000
_cell.length_b   1.000
_cell.length_c   1.000
_cell.angle_alpha   90.00
_cell.angle_beta   90.00
_cell.angle_gamma   90.00
#
_symmetry.space_group_name_H-M   'P 1'
#
loop_
_entity.id
_entity.type
_entity.pdbx_description
1 polymer ?
#
loop_
_entity_poly.entity_id
_entity_poly.type
_entity_poly.pdbx_seq_one_letter_code
_entity_poly.pdbx_strand_id
1 'polypeptide(L)'
;MLRRPNLNMNLDRRSEYESARLRRQLDGLTVMQARVHKSTSLESSCEWYARQVHNQMVLQELFRDPFMPANDSSICGPQARSSSSYQWLRPHELTSDPKFIIDGISRFDVEQGEIGDCWLLAALSSLSMHPELLEKVVPPGQSFESSPERSGRSFPYCGMFWFRFWQFGDWVDVVVDDQLPTRNGGLAFMHSSNRNEFWSALLEKAYAKLAGSYQALRGGSTAEAMEDFTGGLTELVNLGEQTPPKLFTIMQRAHSRSSLMACSIDAPPGQIEAEGDMGLIVGHAYAVTDVRQIKHVHSANPIPRVDLVRLRNPWGNDKEWYGPWSDKSKEWRSVSAIERERIGLVFDNDGEFWMSFEDFVRYFSHVEFCHLGPETAEFGRSTVMSSRTRRRWEMTREEGEWVRYATAGGCRNFINTFHLNPQYRVQVIDPDENDDDNTGTIIVGLMQKGRRQAFQEPHTIGYAIYRLTNKLRDERILGKTFFLKNSSVTRSPAFINTREICGRHKLIPGEYVIIPSTFEPNQEAKFLLRIFSERACESNVLDEATDIVIDRSLIPSKPEAEAILTAKLHDAFNKVSGNSGEIGATELRDILNAAFTKDIPFDGFSRETARSMIALMDTDLNGTLDFPEFKKLWSDLRLWQTIFKEYDRDKSGTFDAFELRCLMRSLGFRVSTRVLNAIVSRYSTPDGRIYFDDYILLLVRLATVFDTYNAQEQLTDGRAAFELEDFMRSVIYI
;
A
#
# COMPACT_ATOMS: atom_id res chain seq x y z
N MET A 1 -34.44 37.95 0.71
CA MET A 1 -33.25 37.67 -0.12
C MET A 1 -31.99 37.99 0.68
N LEU A 2 -31.37 36.99 1.32
CA LEU A 2 -29.99 37.09 1.82
C LEU A 2 -29.40 35.68 1.73
N ARG A 3 -28.41 35.50 0.84
CA ARG A 3 -27.72 34.24 0.54
C ARG A 3 -26.77 33.89 1.69
N ARG A 4 -26.82 32.65 2.17
CA ARG A 4 -25.80 32.03 3.04
C ARG A 4 -24.54 31.71 2.22
N PRO A 5 -23.30 31.87 2.74
CA PRO A 5 -22.10 31.40 2.06
C PRO A 5 -21.90 29.88 2.28
N ASN A 6 -21.57 29.17 1.21
CA ASN A 6 -21.25 27.74 1.20
C ASN A 6 -19.89 27.48 1.90
N LEU A 7 -19.91 26.78 3.05
CA LEU A 7 -18.71 26.34 3.76
C LEU A 7 -18.04 25.08 3.17
N ASN A 8 -18.65 24.39 2.21
CA ASN A 8 -18.15 23.11 1.67
C ASN A 8 -17.14 23.24 0.51
N MET A 9 -16.72 24.44 0.12
CA MET A 9 -15.90 24.64 -1.09
C MET A 9 -14.39 24.84 -0.83
N ASN A 10 -13.95 24.95 0.43
CA ASN A 10 -12.57 25.32 0.78
C ASN A 10 -11.69 24.15 1.27
N LEU A 11 -12.27 23.01 1.67
CA LEU A 11 -11.52 21.80 2.03
C LEU A 11 -11.05 21.03 0.78
N ASP A 12 -11.88 20.94 -0.26
CA ASP A 12 -11.52 20.34 -1.55
C ASP A 12 -10.38 21.10 -2.25
N ARG A 13 -10.42 22.45 -2.20
CA ARG A 13 -9.43 23.29 -2.88
C ARG A 13 -8.01 23.15 -2.34
N ARG A 14 -7.81 22.73 -1.07
CA ARG A 14 -6.46 22.56 -0.50
C ARG A 14 -5.83 21.21 -0.82
N SER A 15 -6.62 20.14 -0.78
CA SER A 15 -6.21 18.84 -1.31
C SER A 15 -5.89 18.96 -2.81
N GLU A 16 -6.73 19.67 -3.56
CA GLU A 16 -6.47 20.00 -4.95
C GLU A 16 -5.22 20.85 -5.15
N TYR A 17 -4.88 21.78 -4.24
CA TYR A 17 -3.72 22.67 -4.41
C TYR A 17 -2.39 21.97 -4.12
N GLU A 18 -2.30 21.15 -3.07
CA GLU A 18 -1.10 20.33 -2.82
C GLU A 18 -0.95 19.23 -3.88
N SER A 19 -2.05 18.60 -4.26
CA SER A 19 -2.08 17.69 -5.41
C SER A 19 -1.67 18.43 -6.69
N ALA A 20 -2.11 19.66 -6.92
CA ALA A 20 -1.74 20.47 -8.08
C ALA A 20 -0.29 20.93 -8.05
N ARG A 21 0.31 21.11 -6.87
CA ARG A 21 1.73 21.45 -6.71
C ARG A 21 2.64 20.24 -6.95
N LEU A 22 2.26 19.06 -6.42
CA LEU A 22 2.91 17.79 -6.74
C LEU A 22 2.71 17.40 -8.21
N ARG A 23 1.51 17.60 -8.79
CA ARG A 23 1.24 17.52 -10.24
C ARG A 23 2.15 18.48 -10.99
N ARG A 24 2.25 19.74 -10.56
CA ARG A 24 3.27 20.77 -10.89
C ARG A 24 4.68 20.20 -11.09
N GLN A 25 5.18 19.51 -10.07
CA GLN A 25 6.53 18.95 -10.03
C GLN A 25 6.68 17.66 -10.84
N LEU A 26 5.65 16.80 -10.90
CA LEU A 26 5.66 15.53 -11.63
C LEU A 26 5.39 15.69 -13.14
N ASP A 27 4.57 16.67 -13.54
CA ASP A 27 4.28 17.03 -14.94
C ASP A 27 5.49 17.62 -15.67
N GLY A 28 6.48 18.11 -14.91
CA GLY A 28 7.74 18.63 -15.42
C GLY A 28 8.86 17.60 -15.52
N LEU A 29 8.68 16.38 -14.98
CA LEU A 29 9.68 15.33 -15.07
C LEU A 29 9.57 14.62 -16.42
N THR A 30 10.67 14.66 -17.17
CA THR A 30 10.81 13.94 -18.43
C THR A 30 11.08 12.46 -18.19
N VAL A 31 10.85 11.63 -19.20
CA VAL A 31 11.24 10.20 -19.20
C VAL A 31 12.74 9.96 -18.96
N MET A 32 13.56 11.01 -19.07
CA MET A 32 15.00 10.99 -18.79
C MET A 32 15.34 11.21 -17.31
N GLN A 33 14.42 11.78 -16.53
CA GLN A 33 14.67 12.19 -15.13
C GLN A 33 13.95 11.30 -14.13
N ALA A 34 12.86 10.64 -14.53
CA ALA A 34 12.08 9.78 -13.66
C ALA A 34 11.85 8.41 -14.30
N ARG A 35 12.04 7.36 -13.51
CA ARG A 35 11.81 5.96 -13.93
C ARG A 35 10.34 5.68 -14.25
N VAL A 36 9.42 6.39 -13.56
CA VAL A 36 7.97 6.26 -13.69
C VAL A 36 7.32 7.64 -13.57
N HIS A 37 6.13 7.80 -14.13
CA HIS A 37 5.30 9.00 -13.96
C HIS A 37 3.97 8.61 -13.29
N LYS A 38 3.54 9.32 -12.24
CA LYS A 38 2.26 9.05 -11.58
C LYS A 38 1.13 9.77 -12.31
N SER A 39 0.05 9.08 -12.60
CA SER A 39 -1.12 9.64 -13.29
C SER A 39 -2.43 9.23 -12.64
N THR A 40 -3.43 10.10 -12.76
CA THR A 40 -4.76 9.87 -12.16
C THR A 40 -5.76 9.26 -13.13
N SER A 41 -5.50 9.33 -14.44
CA SER A 41 -6.38 8.78 -15.48
C SER A 41 -5.61 8.42 -16.75
N LEU A 42 -6.16 7.51 -17.54
CA LEU A 42 -5.59 7.14 -18.85
C LEU A 42 -5.49 8.34 -19.80
N GLU A 43 -6.44 9.27 -19.72
CA GLU A 43 -6.44 10.50 -20.50
C GLU A 43 -5.25 11.39 -20.15
N SER A 44 -5.01 11.64 -18.85
CA SER A 44 -3.86 12.43 -18.39
C SER A 44 -2.53 11.81 -18.80
N SER A 45 -2.43 10.48 -18.74
CA SER A 45 -1.24 9.76 -19.20
C SER A 45 -1.04 9.85 -20.71
N CYS A 46 -2.11 9.77 -21.49
CA CYS A 46 -2.07 9.88 -22.95
C CYS A 46 -1.53 11.27 -23.36
N GLU A 47 -2.00 12.34 -22.72
CA GLU A 47 -1.51 13.70 -22.96
C GLU A 47 -0.05 13.89 -22.53
N TRP A 48 0.33 13.32 -21.38
CA TRP A 48 1.72 13.32 -20.93
C TRP A 48 2.62 12.57 -21.92
N TYR A 49 2.23 11.36 -22.33
CA TYR A 49 3.01 10.53 -23.26
C TYR A 49 3.15 11.20 -24.64
N ALA A 50 2.10 11.84 -25.15
CA ALA A 50 2.15 12.62 -26.37
C ALA A 50 3.23 13.72 -26.32
N ARG A 51 3.37 14.41 -25.18
CA ARG A 51 4.42 15.41 -24.96
C ARG A 51 5.81 14.76 -24.97
N GLN A 52 5.98 13.59 -24.37
CA GLN A 52 7.27 12.89 -24.35
C GLN A 52 7.68 12.42 -25.76
N VAL A 53 6.74 11.85 -26.52
CA VAL A 53 6.96 11.47 -27.93
C VAL A 53 7.33 12.69 -28.77
N HIS A 54 6.63 13.81 -28.61
CA HIS A 54 6.97 15.04 -29.33
C HIS A 54 8.40 15.51 -29.01
N ASN A 55 8.77 15.55 -27.72
CA ASN A 55 10.12 15.93 -27.30
C ASN A 55 11.18 15.00 -27.89
N GLN A 56 10.93 13.69 -27.92
CA GLN A 56 11.85 12.72 -28.51
C GLN A 56 11.99 12.88 -30.02
N MET A 57 10.88 13.11 -30.74
CA MET A 57 10.88 13.35 -32.18
C MET A 57 11.71 14.58 -32.57
N VAL A 58 11.71 15.63 -31.74
CA VAL A 58 12.54 16.84 -31.95
C VAL A 58 14.03 16.53 -31.88
N LEU A 59 14.45 15.53 -31.08
CA LEU A 59 15.85 15.11 -31.00
C LEU A 59 16.33 14.34 -32.24
N GLN A 60 15.41 13.85 -33.09
CA GLN A 60 15.70 13.07 -34.30
C GLN A 60 16.53 11.80 -34.06
N GLU A 61 16.48 11.26 -32.84
CA GLU A 61 17.12 10.00 -32.45
C GLU A 61 16.10 9.06 -31.83
N LEU A 62 16.35 7.74 -31.93
CA LEU A 62 15.54 6.75 -31.25
C LEU A 62 15.79 6.80 -29.74
N PHE A 63 14.72 6.70 -28.96
CA PHE A 63 14.80 6.70 -27.51
C PHE A 63 15.71 5.58 -26.99
N ARG A 64 16.48 5.91 -25.95
CA ARG A 64 17.33 4.99 -25.19
C ARG A 64 17.01 5.22 -23.72
N ASP A 65 16.55 4.17 -23.05
CA ASP A 65 16.07 4.24 -21.69
C ASP A 65 17.24 4.31 -20.69
N PRO A 66 17.42 5.42 -19.95
CA PRO A 66 18.50 5.53 -18.98
C PRO A 66 18.29 4.65 -17.74
N PHE A 67 17.06 4.20 -17.48
CA PHE A 67 16.70 3.40 -16.30
C PHE A 67 16.66 1.89 -16.59
N MET A 68 16.74 1.49 -17.85
CA MET A 68 16.78 0.10 -18.28
C MET A 68 17.75 -0.05 -19.46
N PRO A 69 19.06 0.23 -19.26
CA PRO A 69 20.02 0.23 -20.35
C PRO A 69 20.17 -1.17 -20.96
N ALA A 70 20.36 -1.22 -22.28
CA ALA A 70 20.53 -2.46 -23.04
C ALA A 70 21.89 -3.15 -22.78
N ASN A 71 22.06 -3.67 -21.56
CA ASN A 71 23.22 -4.42 -21.09
C ASN A 71 22.83 -5.38 -19.94
N ASP A 72 23.82 -6.12 -19.43
CA ASP A 72 23.62 -7.17 -18.44
C ASP A 72 23.04 -6.68 -17.10
N SER A 73 23.18 -5.40 -16.77
CA SER A 73 22.59 -4.85 -15.54
C SER A 73 21.06 -4.88 -15.55
N SER A 74 20.43 -4.72 -16.72
CA SER A 74 18.98 -4.84 -16.90
C SER A 74 18.49 -6.29 -16.93
N ILE A 75 19.37 -7.24 -17.23
CA ILE A 75 19.05 -8.67 -17.18
C ILE A 75 19.19 -9.20 -15.75
N CYS A 76 20.40 -9.10 -15.19
CA CYS A 76 20.79 -9.77 -13.95
C CYS A 76 20.76 -8.87 -12.70
N GLY A 77 20.46 -7.58 -12.86
CA GLY A 77 20.48 -6.60 -11.78
C GLY A 77 21.88 -6.01 -11.49
N PRO A 78 21.96 -5.02 -10.59
CA PRO A 78 23.16 -4.21 -10.36
C PRO A 78 24.35 -4.96 -9.71
N GLN A 79 24.14 -6.18 -9.19
CA GLN A 79 25.18 -6.97 -8.52
C GLN A 79 25.77 -8.08 -9.40
N ALA A 80 25.38 -8.15 -10.68
CA ALA A 80 25.80 -9.22 -11.58
C ALA A 80 27.31 -9.15 -11.89
N ARG A 81 28.00 -10.28 -11.73
CA ARG A 81 29.44 -10.44 -12.02
C ARG A 81 29.72 -11.22 -13.30
N SER A 82 28.69 -11.74 -13.97
CA SER A 82 28.83 -12.51 -15.21
C SER A 82 28.33 -11.72 -16.41
N SER A 83 29.09 -11.77 -17.50
CA SER A 83 28.62 -11.30 -18.79
C SER A 83 27.58 -12.29 -19.33
N SER A 84 26.38 -11.79 -19.67
CA SER A 84 25.38 -12.61 -20.33
C SER A 84 25.71 -12.74 -21.82
N SER A 85 25.23 -13.80 -22.47
CA SER A 85 25.38 -13.98 -23.92
C SER A 85 24.25 -13.31 -24.74
N TYR A 86 23.43 -12.46 -24.12
CA TYR A 86 22.30 -11.83 -24.80
C TYR A 86 22.75 -10.65 -25.68
N GLN A 87 22.11 -10.51 -26.83
CA GLN A 87 22.24 -9.34 -27.70
C GLN A 87 20.97 -8.52 -27.62
N TRP A 88 21.09 -7.20 -27.57
CA TRP A 88 19.93 -6.30 -27.51
C TRP A 88 19.64 -5.76 -28.90
N LEU A 89 18.49 -6.12 -29.46
CA LEU A 89 18.06 -5.75 -30.81
C LEU A 89 16.67 -5.13 -30.77
N ARG A 90 16.39 -4.17 -31.65
CA ARG A 90 15.04 -3.62 -31.85
C ARG A 90 14.22 -4.52 -32.78
N PRO A 91 12.88 -4.50 -32.71
CA PRO A 91 12.01 -5.25 -33.62
C PRO A 91 12.31 -5.05 -35.11
N HIS A 92 12.65 -3.82 -35.53
CA HIS A 92 13.07 -3.51 -36.91
C HIS A 92 14.36 -4.22 -37.36
N GLU A 93 15.18 -4.70 -36.42
CA GLU A 93 16.39 -5.48 -36.70
C GLU A 93 16.09 -6.99 -36.76
N LEU A 94 14.93 -7.42 -36.26
CA LEU A 94 14.50 -8.83 -36.19
C LEU A 94 13.54 -9.22 -37.32
N THR A 95 12.66 -8.31 -37.74
CA THR A 95 11.69 -8.53 -38.80
C THR A 95 11.49 -7.28 -39.66
N SER A 96 11.05 -7.49 -40.90
CA SER A 96 10.79 -6.41 -41.87
C SER A 96 9.47 -5.67 -41.65
N ASP A 97 8.52 -6.25 -40.91
CA ASP A 97 7.21 -5.63 -40.61
C ASP A 97 6.84 -5.83 -39.14
N PRO A 98 7.53 -5.13 -38.21
CA PRO A 98 7.17 -5.20 -36.80
C PRO A 98 5.85 -4.48 -36.55
N LYS A 99 4.95 -5.16 -35.84
CA LYS A 99 3.67 -4.62 -35.38
C LYS A 99 3.64 -4.63 -33.86
N PHE A 100 2.99 -3.63 -33.29
CA PHE A 100 2.81 -3.58 -31.84
C PHE A 100 1.81 -4.67 -31.42
N ILE A 101 0.62 -4.66 -32.00
CA ILE A 101 -0.47 -5.63 -31.79
C ILE A 101 -0.99 -6.07 -33.17
N ILE A 102 -1.32 -7.35 -33.33
CA ILE A 102 -1.93 -7.94 -34.55
C ILE A 102 -3.26 -8.58 -34.17
N ASP A 103 -4.35 -8.21 -34.84
CA ASP A 103 -5.69 -8.79 -34.63
C ASP A 103 -6.26 -8.67 -33.20
N GLY A 104 -5.79 -7.67 -32.45
CA GLY A 104 -6.19 -7.43 -31.05
C GLY A 104 -5.31 -8.21 -30.08
N ILE A 105 -5.56 -8.06 -28.78
CA ILE A 105 -4.75 -8.75 -27.77
C ILE A 105 -5.34 -10.12 -27.44
N SER A 106 -4.52 -11.15 -27.52
CA SER A 106 -4.88 -12.55 -27.31
C SER A 106 -3.94 -13.29 -26.35
N ARG A 107 -4.38 -14.45 -25.85
CA ARG A 107 -3.55 -15.37 -25.05
C ARG A 107 -2.32 -15.84 -25.82
N PHE A 108 -2.45 -16.02 -27.13
CA PHE A 108 -1.39 -16.52 -28.01
C PHE A 108 -0.24 -15.55 -28.23
N ASP A 109 -0.40 -14.31 -27.76
CA ASP A 109 0.63 -13.29 -27.86
C ASP A 109 1.61 -13.37 -26.67
N VAL A 110 1.37 -14.28 -25.73
CA VAL A 110 2.05 -14.36 -24.43
C VAL A 110 2.68 -15.75 -24.25
N GLU A 111 3.84 -16.00 -24.83
CA GLU A 111 4.62 -17.23 -24.63
C GLU A 111 5.77 -17.00 -23.66
N GLN A 112 6.06 -18.00 -22.82
CA GLN A 112 7.14 -17.93 -21.84
C GLN A 112 8.50 -18.08 -22.52
N GLY A 113 9.44 -17.20 -22.19
CA GLY A 113 10.84 -17.33 -22.60
C GLY A 113 11.72 -18.01 -21.54
N GLU A 114 12.99 -17.61 -21.46
CA GLU A 114 14.01 -18.22 -20.61
C GLU A 114 13.89 -17.87 -19.10
N ILE A 115 12.97 -16.99 -18.70
CA ILE A 115 12.80 -16.54 -17.32
C ILE A 115 11.63 -17.26 -16.64
N GLY A 116 11.78 -17.53 -15.34
CA GLY A 116 10.76 -18.15 -14.49
C GLY A 116 9.71 -17.15 -13.99
N ASP A 117 9.02 -16.47 -14.90
CA ASP A 117 7.98 -15.48 -14.63
C ASP A 117 6.59 -15.89 -15.14
N CYS A 118 6.35 -17.19 -15.29
CA CYS A 118 5.05 -17.78 -15.69
C CYS A 118 3.83 -17.21 -14.93
N TRP A 119 4.01 -16.77 -13.69
CA TRP A 119 2.99 -16.10 -12.88
C TRP A 119 2.46 -14.79 -13.52
N LEU A 120 3.33 -14.02 -14.18
CA LEU A 120 2.98 -12.80 -14.90
C LEU A 120 2.16 -13.14 -16.16
N LEU A 121 2.60 -14.16 -16.90
CA LEU A 121 1.91 -14.65 -18.09
C LEU A 121 0.52 -15.17 -17.76
N ALA A 122 0.36 -15.90 -16.65
CA ALA A 122 -0.93 -16.41 -16.20
C ALA A 122 -1.93 -15.26 -15.91
N ALA A 123 -1.46 -14.15 -15.33
CA ALA A 123 -2.29 -12.98 -15.09
C ALA A 123 -2.67 -12.27 -16.40
N LEU A 124 -1.71 -12.08 -17.33
CA LEU A 124 -2.00 -11.50 -18.66
C LEU A 124 -2.98 -12.35 -19.45
N SER A 125 -2.81 -13.67 -19.42
CA SER A 125 -3.69 -14.65 -20.03
C SER A 125 -5.13 -14.58 -19.49
N SER A 126 -5.27 -14.29 -18.20
CA SER A 126 -6.58 -14.09 -17.57
C SER A 126 -7.17 -12.74 -17.98
N LEU A 127 -6.32 -11.71 -18.12
CA LEU A 127 -6.74 -10.35 -18.44
C LEU A 127 -7.03 -10.13 -19.93
N SER A 128 -6.46 -10.92 -20.85
CA SER A 128 -6.77 -10.86 -22.29
C SER A 128 -8.25 -11.12 -22.58
N MET A 129 -8.95 -11.79 -21.65
CA MET A 129 -10.40 -12.00 -21.70
C MET A 129 -11.21 -10.73 -21.37
N HIS A 130 -10.55 -9.66 -20.94
CA HIS A 130 -11.13 -8.39 -20.53
C HIS A 130 -10.44 -7.20 -21.23
N PRO A 131 -10.67 -6.99 -22.54
CA PRO A 131 -9.96 -5.97 -23.34
C PRO A 131 -10.01 -4.56 -22.73
N GLU A 132 -11.16 -4.13 -22.19
CA GLU A 132 -11.31 -2.81 -21.55
C GLU A 132 -10.36 -2.59 -20.35
N LEU A 133 -10.03 -3.65 -19.62
CA LEU A 133 -9.07 -3.58 -18.52
C LEU A 133 -7.64 -3.65 -19.04
N LEU A 134 -7.39 -4.48 -20.04
CA LEU A 134 -6.06 -4.63 -20.62
C LEU A 134 -5.61 -3.36 -21.36
N GLU A 135 -6.51 -2.64 -22.02
CA GLU A 135 -6.24 -1.33 -22.64
C GLU A 135 -5.76 -0.27 -21.63
N LYS A 136 -6.02 -0.46 -20.32
CA LYS A 136 -5.44 0.41 -19.30
C LYS A 136 -3.96 0.11 -19.08
N VAL A 137 -3.55 -1.14 -19.20
CA VAL A 137 -2.17 -1.60 -18.99
C VAL A 137 -1.36 -1.42 -20.26
N VAL A 138 -1.97 -1.72 -21.41
CA VAL A 138 -1.45 -1.60 -22.77
C VAL A 138 -2.28 -0.56 -23.53
N PRO A 139 -2.00 0.74 -23.37
CA PRO A 139 -2.76 1.79 -24.04
C PRO A 139 -2.72 1.66 -25.57
N PRO A 140 -3.87 1.87 -26.26
CA PRO A 140 -3.93 1.79 -27.71
C PRO A 140 -3.22 2.96 -28.39
N GLY A 141 -2.97 2.83 -29.70
CA GLY A 141 -2.39 3.89 -30.54
C GLY A 141 -0.88 3.84 -30.71
N GLN A 142 -0.19 2.92 -30.04
CA GLN A 142 1.25 2.70 -30.19
C GLN A 142 1.54 1.92 -31.49
N SER A 143 2.62 2.27 -32.19
CA SER A 143 2.98 1.66 -33.48
C SER A 143 4.48 1.73 -33.75
N PHE A 144 4.96 0.86 -34.65
CA PHE A 144 6.30 0.91 -35.22
C PHE A 144 6.39 1.78 -36.48
N GLU A 145 5.27 2.33 -36.94
CA GLU A 145 5.22 3.18 -38.14
C GLU A 145 5.58 4.64 -37.82
N SER A 146 6.45 5.25 -38.63
CA SER A 146 6.86 6.66 -38.45
C SER A 146 5.75 7.67 -38.76
N SER A 147 4.70 7.24 -39.47
CA SER A 147 3.55 8.07 -39.85
C SER A 147 2.28 7.22 -39.82
N PRO A 148 1.77 6.90 -38.62
CA PRO A 148 0.59 6.06 -38.49
C PRO A 148 -0.64 6.73 -39.11
N GLU A 149 -1.64 5.93 -39.49
CA GLU A 149 -2.87 6.42 -40.10
C GLU A 149 -3.55 7.51 -39.23
N ARG A 150 -4.12 8.52 -39.89
CA ARG A 150 -4.77 9.68 -39.24
C ARG A 150 -6.08 9.34 -38.52
N SER A 151 -6.56 8.11 -38.57
CA SER A 151 -7.79 7.66 -37.92
C SER A 151 -7.52 7.17 -36.49
N GLY A 152 -7.22 8.09 -35.58
CA GLY A 152 -7.07 7.81 -34.15
C GLY A 152 -5.98 8.65 -33.47
N ARG A 153 -5.90 8.56 -32.13
CA ARG A 153 -4.75 9.06 -31.35
C ARG A 153 -3.59 8.04 -31.48
N SER A 154 -2.99 7.93 -32.65
CA SER A 154 -1.80 7.08 -32.85
C SER A 154 -0.49 7.88 -32.71
N PHE A 155 0.53 7.26 -32.15
CA PHE A 155 1.83 7.86 -31.87
C PHE A 155 2.86 7.44 -32.93
N PRO A 156 3.62 8.39 -33.52
CA PRO A 156 4.68 8.06 -34.46
C PRO A 156 5.82 7.32 -33.76
N TYR A 157 6.43 6.38 -34.49
CA TYR A 157 7.58 5.64 -33.99
C TYR A 157 8.79 6.54 -33.72
N CYS A 158 9.24 6.54 -32.47
CA CYS A 158 10.49 7.15 -32.00
C CYS A 158 11.28 6.20 -31.08
N GLY A 159 10.97 4.89 -31.14
CA GLY A 159 11.55 3.88 -30.26
C GLY A 159 11.06 3.94 -28.82
N MET A 160 9.93 4.60 -28.53
CA MET A 160 9.28 4.66 -27.22
C MET A 160 8.00 3.82 -27.21
N PHE A 161 7.80 3.06 -26.13
CA PHE A 161 6.56 2.35 -25.83
C PHE A 161 6.17 2.59 -24.38
N TRP A 162 4.87 2.61 -24.11
CA TRP A 162 4.26 3.05 -22.86
C TRP A 162 3.26 2.02 -22.35
N PHE A 163 3.38 1.74 -21.05
CA PHE A 163 2.50 0.85 -20.31
C PHE A 163 2.11 1.50 -18.99
N ARG A 164 1.00 1.04 -18.40
CA ARG A 164 0.56 1.51 -17.09
C ARG A 164 0.42 0.35 -16.14
N PHE A 165 0.89 0.54 -14.91
CA PHE A 165 0.75 -0.45 -13.87
C PHE A 165 0.24 0.23 -12.61
N TRP A 166 -0.61 -0.45 -11.88
CA TRP A 166 -0.95 -0.08 -10.53
C TRP A 166 0.20 -0.47 -9.61
N GLN A 167 0.67 0.46 -8.80
CA GLN A 167 1.76 0.26 -7.84
C GLN A 167 1.36 0.88 -6.49
N PHE A 168 1.08 0.02 -5.52
CA PHE A 168 0.90 0.38 -4.12
C PHE A 168 -0.11 1.51 -3.85
N GLY A 169 -1.18 1.58 -4.63
CA GLY A 169 -2.25 2.57 -4.49
C GLY A 169 -2.39 3.53 -5.66
N ASP A 170 -1.36 3.65 -6.51
CA ASP A 170 -1.33 4.63 -7.59
C ASP A 170 -1.12 3.97 -8.95
N TRP A 171 -1.75 4.51 -10.00
CA TRP A 171 -1.40 4.18 -11.37
C TRP A 171 -0.12 4.93 -11.78
N VAL A 172 0.83 4.18 -12.33
CA VAL A 172 2.10 4.71 -12.82
C VAL A 172 2.30 4.35 -14.28
N ASP A 173 2.76 5.33 -15.05
CA ASP A 173 3.14 5.22 -16.44
C ASP A 173 4.63 4.87 -16.53
N VAL A 174 4.92 3.85 -17.32
CA VAL A 174 6.26 3.33 -17.57
C VAL A 174 6.53 3.37 -19.04
N VAL A 175 7.58 4.10 -19.42
CA VAL A 175 8.05 4.17 -20.79
C VAL A 175 9.33 3.36 -20.91
N VAL A 176 9.42 2.53 -21.94
CA VAL A 176 10.62 1.76 -22.30
C VAL A 176 11.02 2.05 -23.73
N ASP A 177 12.31 1.88 -24.04
CA ASP A 177 12.71 1.72 -25.43
C ASP A 177 12.41 0.29 -25.94
N ASP A 178 12.47 0.09 -27.25
CA ASP A 178 12.20 -1.20 -27.90
C ASP A 178 13.43 -2.10 -28.10
N GLN A 179 14.55 -1.84 -27.43
CA GLN A 179 15.67 -2.79 -27.45
C GLN A 179 15.31 -4.01 -26.61
N LEU A 180 15.20 -5.19 -27.21
CA LEU A 180 14.80 -6.43 -26.53
C LEU A 180 15.97 -7.42 -26.43
N PRO A 181 16.09 -8.17 -25.33
CA PRO A 181 17.09 -9.23 -25.21
C PRO A 181 16.81 -10.38 -26.18
N THR A 182 17.83 -10.76 -26.93
CA THR A 182 17.76 -11.81 -27.95
C THR A 182 18.89 -12.81 -27.77
N ARG A 183 18.62 -14.03 -28.21
CA ARG A 183 19.61 -15.10 -28.31
C ARG A 183 19.31 -15.94 -29.54
N ASN A 184 20.36 -16.32 -30.27
CA ASN A 184 20.25 -17.15 -31.47
C ASN A 184 19.25 -16.61 -32.53
N GLY A 185 19.13 -15.29 -32.65
CA GLY A 185 18.24 -14.64 -33.63
C GLY A 185 16.75 -14.62 -33.26
N GLY A 186 16.39 -14.93 -32.02
CA GLY A 186 15.02 -14.79 -31.49
C GLY A 186 14.97 -14.06 -30.15
N LEU A 187 13.77 -13.63 -29.74
CA LEU A 187 13.53 -13.05 -28.42
C LEU A 187 13.86 -14.10 -27.34
N ALA A 188 14.59 -13.68 -26.31
CA ALA A 188 14.98 -14.58 -25.23
C ALA A 188 13.91 -14.75 -24.15
N PHE A 189 13.03 -13.76 -23.99
CA PHE A 189 12.02 -13.70 -22.93
C PHE A 189 10.60 -13.75 -23.50
N MET A 190 9.61 -13.13 -22.86
CA MET A 190 8.22 -13.17 -23.31
C MET A 190 8.09 -12.73 -24.78
N HIS A 191 7.31 -13.47 -25.56
CA HIS A 191 7.08 -13.18 -26.98
C HIS A 191 5.74 -13.72 -27.47
N SER A 192 5.27 -13.23 -28.62
CA SER A 192 4.10 -13.77 -29.32
C SER A 192 4.48 -14.99 -30.16
N SER A 193 3.52 -15.91 -30.33
CA SER A 193 3.59 -16.96 -31.34
C SER A 193 3.77 -16.38 -32.76
N ASN A 194 3.27 -15.17 -32.99
CA ASN A 194 3.50 -14.39 -34.20
C ASN A 194 4.80 -13.59 -34.08
N ARG A 195 5.78 -13.92 -34.93
CA ARG A 195 7.12 -13.30 -34.95
C ARG A 195 7.13 -11.80 -35.27
N ASN A 196 6.02 -11.25 -35.76
CA ASN A 196 5.89 -9.84 -36.08
C ASN A 196 5.21 -9.02 -34.97
N GLU A 197 4.77 -9.62 -33.87
CA GLU A 197 4.06 -8.94 -32.79
C GLU A 197 4.93 -8.80 -31.53
N PHE A 198 4.94 -7.61 -30.91
CA PHE A 198 5.93 -7.27 -29.86
C PHE A 198 5.36 -6.64 -28.58
N TRP A 199 4.04 -6.41 -28.46
CA TRP A 199 3.48 -5.74 -27.28
C TRP A 199 3.78 -6.49 -25.96
N SER A 200 3.72 -7.82 -25.97
CA SER A 200 3.93 -8.65 -24.78
C SER A 200 5.38 -8.61 -24.30
N ALA A 201 6.34 -8.72 -25.22
CA ALA A 201 7.77 -8.57 -24.95
C ALA A 201 8.11 -7.19 -24.36
N LEU A 202 7.49 -6.13 -24.89
CA LEU A 202 7.68 -4.76 -24.41
C LEU A 202 6.98 -4.52 -23.06
N LEU A 203 5.84 -5.14 -22.81
CA LEU A 203 5.15 -5.10 -21.53
C LEU A 203 5.97 -5.79 -20.45
N GLU A 204 6.51 -6.98 -20.72
CA GLU A 204 7.42 -7.68 -19.82
C GLU A 204 8.65 -6.82 -19.51
N LYS A 205 9.23 -6.16 -20.53
CA LYS A 205 10.33 -5.21 -20.33
C LYS A 205 9.94 -4.05 -19.41
N ALA A 206 8.76 -3.46 -19.61
CA ALA A 206 8.28 -2.37 -18.76
C ALA A 206 8.05 -2.82 -17.32
N TYR A 207 7.55 -4.04 -17.13
CA TYR A 207 7.37 -4.63 -15.81
C TYR A 207 8.71 -5.00 -15.15
N ALA A 208 9.67 -5.52 -15.91
CA ALA A 208 11.06 -5.72 -15.47
C ALA A 208 11.72 -4.39 -15.08
N LYS A 209 11.47 -3.33 -15.85
CA LYS A 209 11.87 -1.97 -15.51
C LYS A 209 11.21 -1.49 -14.23
N LEU A 210 10.02 -1.91 -13.82
CA LEU A 210 9.45 -1.60 -12.49
C LEU A 210 10.10 -2.41 -11.37
N ALA A 211 10.37 -3.70 -11.63
CA ALA A 211 10.97 -4.60 -10.65
C ALA A 211 12.46 -4.30 -10.40
N GLY A 212 13.19 -3.78 -11.39
CA GLY A 212 14.61 -3.40 -11.30
C GLY A 212 15.50 -4.13 -12.30
N SER A 213 15.09 -5.30 -12.76
CA SER A 213 15.74 -6.09 -13.79
C SER A 213 14.81 -7.22 -14.22
N TYR A 214 15.10 -7.89 -15.33
CA TYR A 214 14.41 -9.10 -15.73
C TYR A 214 14.53 -10.23 -14.69
N GLN A 215 15.71 -10.39 -14.07
CA GLN A 215 15.91 -11.39 -13.01
C GLN A 215 15.04 -11.15 -11.77
N ALA A 216 14.68 -9.89 -11.49
CA ALA A 216 13.77 -9.54 -10.39
C ALA A 216 12.32 -10.02 -10.62
N LEU A 217 11.97 -10.44 -11.85
CA LEU A 217 10.68 -11.07 -12.17
C LEU A 217 10.63 -12.56 -11.84
N ARG A 218 11.77 -13.19 -11.58
CA ARG A 218 11.82 -14.59 -11.19
C ARG A 218 11.15 -14.77 -9.82
N GLY A 219 10.14 -15.64 -9.75
CA GLY A 219 9.43 -15.95 -8.51
C GLY A 219 8.49 -14.81 -8.09
N GLY A 220 7.22 -14.95 -8.49
CA GLY A 220 6.11 -14.11 -8.04
C GLY A 220 4.83 -14.92 -8.07
N SER A 221 3.69 -14.27 -7.83
CA SER A 221 2.37 -14.92 -7.84
C SER A 221 1.42 -14.22 -8.80
N THR A 222 0.52 -14.98 -9.40
CA THR A 222 -0.51 -14.45 -10.32
C THR A 222 -1.31 -13.32 -9.69
N ALA A 223 -1.60 -13.43 -8.39
CA ALA A 223 -2.18 -12.39 -7.55
C ALA A 223 -1.41 -11.05 -7.63
N GLU A 224 -0.09 -11.06 -7.52
CA GLU A 224 0.73 -9.85 -7.60
C GLU A 224 0.58 -9.15 -8.96
N ALA A 225 0.61 -9.92 -10.05
CA ALA A 225 0.44 -9.38 -11.39
C ALA A 225 -1.00 -8.87 -11.63
N MET A 226 -2.01 -9.62 -11.18
CA MET A 226 -3.42 -9.20 -11.30
C MET A 226 -3.67 -7.89 -10.56
N GLU A 227 -3.11 -7.72 -9.37
CA GLU A 227 -3.13 -6.44 -8.63
C GLU A 227 -2.47 -5.32 -9.43
N ASP A 228 -1.29 -5.55 -9.98
CA ASP A 228 -0.54 -4.53 -10.71
C ASP A 228 -1.18 -4.19 -12.07
N PHE A 229 -1.97 -5.07 -12.64
CA PHE A 229 -2.70 -4.83 -13.89
C PHE A 229 -4.09 -4.23 -13.70
N THR A 230 -4.69 -4.40 -12.52
CA THR A 230 -6.10 -4.03 -12.32
C THR A 230 -6.32 -3.01 -11.20
N GLY A 231 -5.37 -2.87 -10.27
CA GLY A 231 -5.56 -2.19 -8.99
C GLY A 231 -6.55 -2.87 -8.05
N GLY A 232 -7.00 -4.08 -8.39
CA GLY A 232 -7.93 -4.87 -7.59
C GLY A 232 -7.27 -5.49 -6.36
N LEU A 233 -8.09 -6.16 -5.54
CA LEU A 233 -7.65 -6.97 -4.41
C LEU A 233 -7.85 -8.44 -4.73
N THR A 234 -6.81 -9.26 -4.57
CA THR A 234 -6.87 -10.68 -4.95
C THR A 234 -7.13 -11.59 -3.74
N GLU A 235 -7.92 -12.65 -3.94
CA GLU A 235 -8.20 -13.70 -2.95
C GLU A 235 -8.03 -15.07 -3.62
N LEU A 236 -7.22 -15.94 -3.04
CA LEU A 236 -7.04 -17.32 -3.48
C LEU A 236 -7.85 -18.26 -2.58
N VAL A 237 -8.64 -19.13 -3.18
CA VAL A 237 -9.43 -20.15 -2.49
C VAL A 237 -9.03 -21.53 -3.00
N ASN A 238 -8.61 -22.40 -2.08
CA ASN A 238 -8.39 -23.82 -2.37
C ASN A 238 -9.72 -24.57 -2.47
N LEU A 239 -9.85 -25.38 -3.52
CA LEU A 239 -11.01 -26.21 -3.78
C LEU A 239 -10.79 -27.63 -3.18
N GLY A 240 -11.72 -28.55 -3.45
CA GLY A 240 -11.74 -29.88 -2.81
C GLY A 240 -12.14 -29.82 -1.32
N GLU A 241 -11.42 -30.53 -0.47
CA GLU A 241 -11.74 -30.64 0.97
C GLU A 241 -11.67 -29.32 1.75
N GLN A 242 -10.90 -28.34 1.24
CA GLN A 242 -10.72 -27.03 1.87
C GLN A 242 -11.73 -25.98 1.38
N THR A 243 -12.67 -26.38 0.51
CA THR A 243 -13.65 -25.47 -0.09
C THR A 243 -14.49 -24.76 0.97
N PRO A 244 -14.55 -23.41 0.98
CA PRO A 244 -15.39 -22.67 1.92
C PRO A 244 -16.87 -23.03 1.77
N PRO A 245 -17.63 -23.09 2.89
CA PRO A 245 -19.07 -23.28 2.80
C PRO A 245 -19.70 -22.11 2.04
N LYS A 246 -20.71 -22.42 1.20
CA LYS A 246 -21.40 -21.43 0.34
C LYS A 246 -20.50 -20.73 -0.69
N LEU A 247 -19.38 -21.33 -1.11
CA LEU A 247 -18.50 -20.77 -2.14
C LEU A 247 -19.27 -20.38 -3.43
N PHE A 248 -20.23 -21.19 -3.87
CA PHE A 248 -21.06 -20.82 -5.04
C PHE A 248 -21.76 -19.46 -4.87
N THR A 249 -22.32 -19.18 -3.68
CA THR A 249 -22.93 -17.89 -3.37
C THR A 249 -21.89 -16.76 -3.35
N ILE A 250 -20.67 -17.04 -2.86
CA ILE A 250 -19.55 -16.07 -2.89
C ILE A 250 -19.20 -15.74 -4.34
N MET A 251 -19.08 -16.75 -5.22
CA MET A 251 -18.80 -16.58 -6.64
C MET A 251 -19.91 -15.77 -7.34
N GLN A 252 -21.18 -16.05 -7.06
CA GLN A 252 -22.30 -15.25 -7.59
C GLN A 252 -22.26 -13.79 -7.11
N ARG A 253 -21.96 -13.55 -5.84
CA ARG A 253 -21.82 -12.20 -5.27
C ARG A 253 -20.62 -11.45 -5.85
N ALA A 254 -19.52 -12.15 -6.13
CA ALA A 254 -18.32 -11.61 -6.78
C ALA A 254 -18.58 -11.26 -8.26
N HIS A 255 -19.19 -12.19 -9.01
CA HIS A 255 -19.57 -11.99 -10.41
C HIS A 255 -20.53 -10.82 -10.58
N SER A 256 -21.59 -10.75 -9.76
CA SER A 256 -22.54 -9.62 -9.77
C SER A 256 -21.92 -8.26 -9.41
N ARG A 257 -20.72 -8.27 -8.81
CA ARG A 257 -19.90 -7.09 -8.49
C ARG A 257 -18.74 -6.86 -9.46
N SER A 258 -18.77 -7.51 -10.62
CA SER A 258 -17.72 -7.39 -11.65
C SER A 258 -16.32 -7.77 -11.16
N SER A 259 -16.22 -8.66 -10.16
CA SER A 259 -14.94 -9.24 -9.80
C SER A 259 -14.51 -10.21 -10.90
N LEU A 260 -13.24 -10.18 -11.27
CA LEU A 260 -12.68 -11.17 -12.17
C LEU A 260 -12.46 -12.46 -11.38
N MET A 261 -12.63 -13.59 -12.05
CA MET A 261 -12.42 -14.90 -11.44
C MET A 261 -11.61 -15.76 -12.41
N ALA A 262 -10.52 -16.33 -11.91
CA ALA A 262 -9.70 -17.29 -12.61
C ALA A 262 -9.61 -18.57 -11.79
N CYS A 263 -9.34 -19.69 -12.42
CA CYS A 263 -9.15 -20.97 -11.72
C CYS A 263 -8.11 -21.80 -12.43
N SER A 264 -7.50 -22.72 -11.70
CA SER A 264 -6.43 -23.55 -12.21
C SER A 264 -6.50 -24.96 -11.66
N ILE A 265 -5.85 -25.86 -12.37
CA ILE A 265 -5.67 -27.26 -11.98
C ILE A 265 -4.17 -27.46 -11.77
N ASP A 266 -3.79 -28.00 -10.63
CA ASP A 266 -2.37 -28.30 -10.37
C ASP A 266 -1.86 -29.39 -11.32
N ALA A 267 -0.65 -29.19 -11.82
CA ALA A 267 0.07 -30.21 -12.56
C ALA A 267 1.18 -30.84 -11.72
N PRO A 268 1.54 -32.11 -11.96
CA PRO A 268 2.75 -32.69 -11.42
C PRO A 268 4.00 -31.87 -11.83
N PRO A 269 5.06 -31.86 -11.00
CA PRO A 269 6.27 -31.10 -11.31
C PRO A 269 6.84 -31.41 -12.71
N GLY A 270 7.06 -30.36 -13.50
CA GLY A 270 7.61 -30.46 -14.85
C GLY A 270 6.58 -30.67 -15.96
N GLN A 271 5.29 -30.77 -15.62
CA GLN A 271 4.19 -30.69 -16.60
C GLN A 271 3.57 -29.28 -16.54
N ILE A 272 3.50 -28.62 -17.68
CA ILE A 272 2.86 -27.31 -17.85
C ILE A 272 1.95 -27.46 -19.07
N GLU A 273 0.71 -26.98 -18.96
CA GLU A 273 -0.27 -27.03 -20.05
C GLU A 273 -0.45 -28.45 -20.66
N ALA A 274 -0.52 -29.47 -19.82
CA ALA A 274 -0.67 -30.86 -20.25
C ALA A 274 -2.15 -31.29 -20.30
N GLU A 275 -2.50 -32.19 -21.21
CA GLU A 275 -3.86 -32.74 -21.29
C GLU A 275 -4.15 -33.63 -20.07
N GLY A 276 -5.21 -33.29 -19.35
CA GLY A 276 -5.72 -34.01 -18.19
C GLY A 276 -7.07 -34.68 -18.46
N ASP A 277 -7.78 -34.99 -17.38
CA ASP A 277 -9.05 -35.72 -17.45
C ASP A 277 -10.16 -34.87 -18.10
N MET A 278 -11.05 -35.56 -18.82
CA MET A 278 -12.29 -34.97 -19.36
C MET A 278 -12.10 -33.74 -20.27
N GLY A 279 -10.94 -33.65 -20.93
CA GLY A 279 -10.59 -32.56 -21.85
C GLY A 279 -9.98 -31.32 -21.16
N LEU A 280 -9.84 -31.34 -19.84
CA LEU A 280 -9.24 -30.24 -19.07
C LEU A 280 -7.71 -30.31 -19.14
N ILE A 281 -7.09 -29.16 -19.34
CA ILE A 281 -5.64 -28.94 -19.30
C ILE A 281 -5.19 -28.67 -17.86
N VAL A 282 -4.19 -29.42 -17.39
CA VAL A 282 -3.54 -29.23 -16.08
C VAL A 282 -2.35 -28.28 -16.17
N GLY A 283 -2.03 -27.61 -15.05
CA GLY A 283 -0.96 -26.61 -15.00
C GLY A 283 -1.29 -25.38 -15.85
N HIS A 284 -2.59 -25.08 -15.98
CA HIS A 284 -3.15 -24.04 -16.86
C HIS A 284 -4.23 -23.24 -16.14
N ALA A 285 -4.40 -21.98 -16.54
CA ALA A 285 -5.40 -21.06 -16.00
C ALA A 285 -6.62 -20.94 -16.93
N TYR A 286 -7.81 -20.95 -16.33
CA TYR A 286 -9.09 -20.76 -16.98
C TYR A 286 -9.77 -19.52 -16.39
N ALA A 287 -10.56 -18.82 -17.20
CA ALA A 287 -11.40 -17.74 -16.72
C ALA A 287 -12.78 -18.27 -16.32
N VAL A 288 -13.32 -17.85 -15.18
CA VAL A 288 -14.72 -18.08 -14.83
C VAL A 288 -15.54 -16.90 -15.37
N THR A 289 -16.30 -17.14 -16.43
CA THR A 289 -17.00 -16.08 -17.17
C THR A 289 -18.44 -15.86 -16.72
N ASP A 290 -19.07 -16.85 -16.08
CA ASP A 290 -20.43 -16.71 -15.53
C ASP A 290 -20.70 -17.75 -14.41
N VAL A 291 -21.62 -17.45 -13.51
CA VAL A 291 -22.00 -18.31 -12.38
C VAL A 291 -23.50 -18.23 -12.18
N ARG A 292 -24.23 -19.30 -12.50
CA ARG A 292 -25.70 -19.27 -12.56
C ARG A 292 -26.34 -20.49 -11.94
N GLN A 293 -27.44 -20.22 -11.23
CA GLN A 293 -28.38 -21.25 -10.84
C GLN A 293 -29.48 -21.34 -11.90
N ILE A 294 -29.73 -22.53 -12.41
CA ILE A 294 -30.75 -22.80 -13.43
C ILE A 294 -31.85 -23.71 -12.89
N LYS A 295 -33.06 -23.59 -13.44
CA LYS A 295 -34.18 -24.49 -13.11
C LYS A 295 -34.22 -25.67 -14.07
N HIS A 296 -34.37 -26.88 -13.53
CA HIS A 296 -34.48 -28.11 -14.30
C HIS A 296 -35.95 -28.50 -14.50
N VAL A 297 -36.35 -28.88 -15.71
CA VAL A 297 -37.77 -29.10 -16.06
C VAL A 297 -38.28 -30.50 -15.70
N HIS A 298 -37.40 -31.49 -15.44
CA HIS A 298 -37.81 -32.87 -15.14
C HIS A 298 -37.03 -33.50 -13.98
N SER A 299 -37.65 -33.64 -12.81
CA SER A 299 -37.50 -34.85 -11.98
C SER A 299 -38.61 -34.90 -10.93
N ALA A 300 -39.08 -36.10 -10.59
CA ALA A 300 -39.90 -36.38 -9.41
C ALA A 300 -39.10 -36.27 -8.09
N ASN A 301 -37.92 -35.62 -8.12
CA ASN A 301 -37.03 -35.40 -6.99
C ASN A 301 -37.11 -33.92 -6.53
N PRO A 302 -36.92 -33.63 -5.23
CA PRO A 302 -37.20 -32.32 -4.66
C PRO A 302 -36.11 -31.26 -4.85
N ILE A 303 -35.14 -31.42 -5.77
CA ILE A 303 -34.10 -30.41 -6.04
C ILE A 303 -34.40 -29.72 -7.39
N PRO A 304 -35.16 -28.62 -7.41
CA PRO A 304 -35.60 -27.96 -8.64
C PRO A 304 -34.53 -27.08 -9.31
N ARG A 305 -33.29 -27.07 -8.81
CA ARG A 305 -32.24 -26.12 -9.23
C ARG A 305 -30.87 -26.78 -9.32
N VAL A 306 -30.08 -26.37 -10.31
CA VAL A 306 -28.70 -26.81 -10.51
C VAL A 306 -27.79 -25.59 -10.54
N ASP A 307 -26.69 -25.68 -9.81
CA ASP A 307 -25.65 -24.65 -9.74
C ASP A 307 -24.58 -24.93 -10.79
N LEU A 308 -24.42 -24.02 -11.74
CA LEU A 308 -23.50 -24.13 -12.87
C LEU A 308 -22.48 -23.00 -12.88
N VAL A 309 -21.27 -23.34 -13.33
CA VAL A 309 -20.15 -22.41 -13.54
C VAL A 309 -19.78 -22.47 -15.02
N ARG A 310 -19.63 -21.30 -15.65
CA ARG A 310 -19.12 -21.18 -17.02
C ARG A 310 -17.65 -20.80 -16.98
N LEU A 311 -16.85 -21.55 -17.71
CA LEU A 311 -15.41 -21.44 -17.77
C LEU A 311 -14.98 -21.19 -19.20
N ARG A 312 -13.85 -20.52 -19.39
CA ARG A 312 -13.25 -20.34 -20.69
C ARG A 312 -11.77 -20.68 -20.67
N ASN A 313 -11.38 -21.60 -21.55
CA ASN A 313 -10.00 -21.86 -21.89
C ASN A 313 -9.49 -20.69 -22.74
N PRO A 314 -8.44 -19.97 -22.31
CA PRO A 314 -7.91 -18.83 -23.07
C PRO A 314 -7.31 -19.20 -24.43
N TRP A 315 -7.05 -20.49 -24.71
CA TRP A 315 -6.68 -20.94 -26.06
C TRP A 315 -7.80 -20.76 -27.09
N GLY A 316 -9.06 -20.67 -26.66
CA GLY A 316 -10.17 -20.45 -27.60
C GLY A 316 -10.30 -21.51 -28.70
N ASN A 317 -9.93 -22.76 -28.40
CA ASN A 317 -9.98 -23.90 -29.32
C ASN A 317 -10.89 -25.01 -28.76
N ASP A 318 -10.95 -26.15 -29.44
CA ASP A 318 -11.82 -27.29 -29.11
C ASP A 318 -11.40 -28.11 -27.87
N LYS A 319 -10.39 -27.66 -27.12
CA LYS A 319 -9.97 -28.26 -25.83
C LYS A 319 -10.85 -27.75 -24.69
N GLU A 320 -12.05 -28.34 -24.64
CA GLU A 320 -13.13 -28.03 -23.70
C GLU A 320 -13.52 -29.25 -22.84
N TRP A 321 -14.34 -29.01 -21.83
CA TRP A 321 -14.92 -30.04 -20.96
C TRP A 321 -15.82 -31.02 -21.72
N TYR A 322 -15.60 -32.33 -21.54
CA TYR A 322 -16.41 -33.39 -22.16
C TYR A 322 -17.46 -34.03 -21.23
N GLY A 323 -17.56 -33.57 -19.98
CA GLY A 323 -18.47 -34.16 -18.99
C GLY A 323 -19.88 -33.58 -19.03
N PRO A 324 -20.68 -33.80 -17.97
CA PRO A 324 -22.02 -33.23 -17.84
C PRO A 324 -22.01 -31.70 -17.98
N TRP A 325 -23.01 -31.17 -18.69
CA TRP A 325 -23.18 -29.75 -19.03
C TRP A 325 -22.20 -29.17 -20.07
N SER A 326 -21.31 -30.00 -20.63
CA SER A 326 -20.56 -29.65 -21.83
C SER A 326 -21.46 -29.25 -23.00
N ASP A 327 -20.87 -28.68 -24.04
CA ASP A 327 -21.58 -28.21 -25.23
C ASP A 327 -22.36 -29.32 -25.96
N LYS A 328 -21.86 -30.55 -25.89
CA LYS A 328 -22.47 -31.75 -26.51
C LYS A 328 -23.34 -32.55 -25.52
N SER A 329 -23.53 -32.05 -24.29
CA SER A 329 -24.18 -32.76 -23.20
C SER A 329 -25.70 -32.90 -23.41
N LYS A 330 -26.24 -34.09 -23.13
CA LYS A 330 -27.68 -34.38 -23.22
C LYS A 330 -28.51 -33.69 -22.14
N GLU A 331 -27.87 -33.27 -21.06
CA GLU A 331 -28.39 -32.58 -19.88
C GLU A 331 -29.03 -31.24 -20.26
N TRP A 332 -28.58 -30.59 -21.34
CA TRP A 332 -29.24 -29.40 -21.83
C TRP A 332 -30.69 -29.65 -22.26
N ARG A 333 -31.04 -30.86 -22.72
CA ARG A 333 -32.40 -31.22 -23.20
C ARG A 333 -33.49 -31.00 -22.15
N SER A 334 -33.16 -31.05 -20.87
CA SER A 334 -34.10 -30.84 -19.76
C SER A 334 -34.16 -29.39 -19.25
N VAL A 335 -33.49 -28.46 -19.92
CA VAL A 335 -33.56 -27.01 -19.69
C VAL A 335 -34.43 -26.37 -20.78
N SER A 336 -35.38 -25.52 -20.38
CA SER A 336 -36.28 -24.85 -21.31
C SER A 336 -35.55 -23.87 -22.23
N ALA A 337 -36.08 -23.62 -23.43
CA ALA A 337 -35.47 -22.68 -24.39
C ALA A 337 -35.30 -21.27 -23.80
N ILE A 338 -36.28 -20.78 -23.04
CA ILE A 338 -36.23 -19.48 -22.35
C ILE A 338 -35.06 -19.42 -21.36
N GLU A 339 -34.83 -20.51 -20.62
CA GLU A 339 -33.74 -20.56 -19.64
C GLU A 339 -32.37 -20.64 -20.32
N ARG A 340 -32.26 -21.36 -21.45
CA ARG A 340 -31.03 -21.40 -22.27
C ARG A 340 -30.70 -20.03 -22.87
N GLU A 341 -31.70 -19.32 -23.38
CA GLU A 341 -31.54 -17.95 -23.87
C GLU A 341 -31.17 -17.00 -22.72
N ARG A 342 -31.82 -17.13 -21.56
CA ARG A 342 -31.50 -16.33 -20.37
C ARG A 342 -30.02 -16.46 -19.99
N ILE A 343 -29.46 -17.67 -20.02
CA ILE A 343 -28.05 -17.91 -19.70
C ILE A 343 -27.08 -17.57 -20.83
N GLY A 344 -27.58 -17.17 -22.00
CA GLY A 344 -26.75 -16.87 -23.16
C GLY A 344 -25.97 -18.10 -23.63
N LEU A 345 -26.61 -19.28 -23.59
CA LEU A 345 -25.96 -20.53 -23.99
C LEU A 345 -25.62 -20.48 -25.48
N VAL A 346 -24.33 -20.50 -25.77
CA VAL A 346 -23.77 -20.65 -27.12
C VAL A 346 -23.10 -22.02 -27.16
N PHE A 347 -23.20 -22.70 -28.31
CA PHE A 347 -22.47 -23.92 -28.57
C PHE A 347 -21.50 -23.64 -29.71
N ASP A 348 -20.24 -23.40 -29.39
CA ASP A 348 -19.19 -23.10 -30.35
C ASP A 348 -17.86 -23.68 -29.84
N ASN A 349 -16.90 -23.93 -30.72
CA ASN A 349 -15.58 -24.38 -30.29
C ASN A 349 -14.69 -23.16 -29.99
N ASP A 350 -15.05 -22.38 -28.98
CA ASP A 350 -14.40 -21.13 -28.59
C ASP A 350 -13.69 -21.21 -27.23
N GLY A 351 -13.53 -22.43 -26.72
CA GLY A 351 -12.93 -22.74 -25.43
C GLY A 351 -13.85 -22.48 -24.25
N GLU A 352 -15.07 -21.96 -24.44
CA GLU A 352 -16.05 -21.70 -23.39
C GLU A 352 -16.95 -22.91 -23.16
N PHE A 353 -17.15 -23.29 -21.90
CA PHE A 353 -18.00 -24.43 -21.55
C PHE A 353 -18.66 -24.24 -20.19
N TRP A 354 -19.76 -24.93 -19.95
CA TRP A 354 -20.40 -25.02 -18.64
C TRP A 354 -20.07 -26.34 -17.93
N MET A 355 -20.01 -26.29 -16.61
CA MET A 355 -19.95 -27.48 -15.77
C MET A 355 -20.76 -27.30 -14.49
N SER A 356 -21.06 -28.41 -13.81
CA SER A 356 -21.70 -28.35 -12.50
C SER A 356 -20.73 -27.77 -11.45
N PHE A 357 -21.25 -27.06 -10.46
CA PHE A 357 -20.41 -26.56 -9.36
C PHE A 357 -19.73 -27.70 -8.57
N GLU A 358 -20.38 -28.86 -8.48
CA GLU A 358 -19.81 -30.06 -7.85
C GLU A 358 -18.59 -30.57 -8.63
N ASP A 359 -18.69 -30.66 -9.97
CA ASP A 359 -17.56 -31.04 -10.81
C ASP A 359 -16.46 -29.97 -10.77
N PHE A 360 -16.82 -28.68 -10.75
CA PHE A 360 -15.85 -27.59 -10.60
C PHE A 360 -14.98 -27.76 -9.35
N VAL A 361 -15.62 -27.98 -8.18
CA VAL A 361 -14.91 -28.21 -6.91
C VAL A 361 -14.07 -29.51 -6.92
N ARG A 362 -14.49 -30.49 -7.72
CA ARG A 362 -13.82 -31.79 -7.82
C ARG A 362 -12.58 -31.77 -8.72
N TYR A 363 -12.64 -31.09 -9.85
CA TYR A 363 -11.59 -31.15 -10.88
C TYR A 363 -10.61 -29.97 -10.82
N PHE A 364 -11.01 -28.82 -10.31
CA PHE A 364 -10.11 -27.66 -10.15
C PHE A 364 -9.45 -27.65 -8.77
N SER A 365 -8.21 -27.17 -8.71
CA SER A 365 -7.44 -27.05 -7.47
C SER A 365 -7.73 -25.75 -6.73
N HIS A 366 -7.84 -24.65 -7.49
CA HIS A 366 -7.93 -23.31 -6.93
C HIS A 366 -8.86 -22.41 -7.74
N VAL A 367 -9.47 -21.44 -7.04
CA VAL A 367 -10.14 -20.29 -7.66
C VAL A 367 -9.58 -19.00 -7.07
N GLU A 368 -9.19 -18.09 -7.95
CA GLU A 368 -8.69 -16.76 -7.64
C GLU A 368 -9.77 -15.72 -7.95
N PHE A 369 -10.05 -14.84 -7.00
CA PHE A 369 -10.89 -13.67 -7.19
C PHE A 369 -10.01 -12.45 -7.32
N CYS A 370 -10.32 -11.56 -8.25
CA CYS A 370 -9.77 -10.21 -8.29
C CYS A 370 -10.93 -9.21 -8.16
N HIS A 371 -11.07 -8.63 -6.97
CA HIS A 371 -12.09 -7.64 -6.65
C HIS A 371 -11.67 -6.27 -7.15
N LEU A 372 -12.35 -5.78 -8.18
CA LEU A 372 -12.06 -4.47 -8.76
C LEU A 372 -12.56 -3.35 -7.83
N GLY A 373 -11.66 -2.43 -7.48
CA GLY A 373 -12.01 -1.23 -6.71
C GLY A 373 -12.78 -0.19 -7.54
N PRO A 374 -13.33 0.86 -6.92
CA PRO A 374 -14.08 1.93 -7.60
C PRO A 374 -13.31 2.57 -8.76
N GLU A 375 -12.00 2.76 -8.58
CA GLU A 375 -11.07 3.32 -9.58
C GLU A 375 -11.00 2.48 -10.87
N THR A 376 -11.30 1.19 -10.79
CA THR A 376 -11.25 0.28 -11.94
C THR A 376 -12.65 -0.08 -12.43
N ALA A 377 -13.65 -0.04 -11.55
CA ALA A 377 -15.04 -0.42 -11.81
C ALA A 377 -15.80 0.56 -12.73
N GLU A 378 -15.40 1.83 -12.84
CA GLU A 378 -16.01 2.77 -13.80
C GLU A 378 -15.81 2.39 -15.27
N PHE A 379 -14.80 1.55 -15.52
CA PHE A 379 -14.29 1.28 -16.86
C PHE A 379 -14.82 -0.01 -17.47
N GLY A 380 -15.58 -0.82 -16.71
CA GLY A 380 -16.32 -1.99 -17.21
C GLY A 380 -17.65 -1.64 -17.89
N ARG A 381 -17.72 -0.48 -18.55
CA ARG A 381 -18.89 -0.04 -19.33
C ARG A 381 -18.90 -0.76 -20.67
N SER A 382 -19.28 -2.04 -20.65
CA SER A 382 -19.73 -2.67 -21.88
C SER A 382 -20.99 -1.93 -22.37
N THR A 383 -20.91 -1.39 -23.59
CA THR A 383 -21.99 -0.71 -24.31
C THR A 383 -23.20 -1.61 -24.59
N VAL A 384 -23.15 -2.90 -24.20
CA VAL A 384 -24.08 -3.95 -24.67
C VAL A 384 -24.99 -4.54 -23.57
N MET A 385 -24.84 -4.18 -22.29
CA MET A 385 -25.77 -4.66 -21.24
C MET A 385 -26.53 -3.52 -20.55
N SER A 386 -27.85 -3.54 -20.77
CA SER A 386 -28.80 -2.52 -20.33
C SER A 386 -28.87 -2.33 -18.81
N SER A 387 -28.81 -1.07 -18.38
CA SER A 387 -29.74 -0.44 -17.42
C SER A 387 -29.98 -1.07 -16.02
N ARG A 388 -29.17 -2.01 -15.52
CA ARG A 388 -29.18 -2.36 -14.09
C ARG A 388 -27.87 -1.90 -13.47
N THR A 389 -27.96 -0.99 -12.50
CA THR A 389 -26.85 -0.55 -11.66
C THR A 389 -26.14 -1.78 -11.08
N ARG A 390 -25.03 -2.21 -11.68
CA ARG A 390 -24.20 -3.29 -11.15
C ARG A 390 -23.80 -2.90 -9.72
N ARG A 391 -23.98 -3.82 -8.77
CA ARG A 391 -23.47 -3.65 -7.40
C ARG A 391 -21.95 -3.52 -7.52
N ARG A 392 -21.33 -2.65 -6.73
CA ARG A 392 -19.86 -2.45 -6.77
C ARG A 392 -19.27 -2.75 -5.40
N TRP A 393 -17.98 -3.04 -5.39
CA TRP A 393 -17.21 -2.99 -4.15
C TRP A 393 -16.93 -1.53 -3.82
N GLU A 394 -17.16 -1.17 -2.58
CA GLU A 394 -16.62 0.05 -2.01
C GLU A 394 -15.25 -0.27 -1.43
N MET A 395 -14.32 0.67 -1.54
CA MET A 395 -12.94 0.48 -1.09
C MET A 395 -12.50 1.68 -0.27
N THR A 396 -11.94 1.39 0.90
CA THR A 396 -11.20 2.38 1.68
C THR A 396 -9.74 1.95 1.74
N ARG A 397 -8.83 2.93 1.61
CA ARG A 397 -7.38 2.70 1.59
C ARG A 397 -6.69 3.56 2.64
N GLU A 398 -5.74 2.96 3.33
CA GLU A 398 -4.98 3.62 4.39
C GLU A 398 -3.49 3.32 4.20
N GLU A 399 -2.66 4.35 4.19
CA GLU A 399 -1.21 4.19 4.16
C GLU A 399 -0.65 4.15 5.58
N GLY A 400 0.37 3.32 5.78
CA GLY A 400 1.04 3.22 7.06
C GLY A 400 2.48 2.78 6.94
N GLU A 401 3.18 2.81 8.06
CA GLU A 401 4.54 2.33 8.17
C GLU A 401 4.80 1.73 9.55
N TRP A 402 5.63 0.69 9.57
CA TRP A 402 6.26 0.15 10.76
C TRP A 402 7.67 0.74 10.82
N VAL A 403 7.94 1.51 11.85
CA VAL A 403 9.23 2.15 12.13
C VAL A 403 9.84 1.48 13.36
N ARG A 404 11.12 1.12 13.25
CA ARG A 404 11.85 0.43 14.32
C ARG A 404 11.77 1.23 15.60
N TYR A 405 11.58 0.54 16.73
CA TYR A 405 11.48 1.14 18.06
C TYR A 405 10.31 2.13 18.30
N ALA A 406 9.47 2.37 17.31
CA ALA A 406 8.27 3.21 17.44
C ALA A 406 7.01 2.39 17.21
N THR A 407 6.73 2.05 15.96
CA THR A 407 5.46 1.45 15.49
C THR A 407 5.62 0.01 15.01
N ALA A 408 6.84 -0.49 14.86
CA ALA A 408 7.13 -1.89 14.51
C ALA A 408 6.94 -2.82 15.73
N GLY A 409 5.69 -2.96 16.20
CA GLY A 409 5.36 -3.63 17.45
C GLY A 409 5.34 -5.16 17.39
N GLY A 410 5.38 -5.76 16.20
CA GLY A 410 5.25 -7.20 16.00
C GLY A 410 3.81 -7.68 16.24
N CYS A 411 3.57 -8.99 16.09
CA CYS A 411 2.24 -9.58 16.22
C CYS A 411 1.79 -9.73 17.68
N ARG A 412 0.57 -10.26 17.90
CA ARG A 412 -0.04 -10.40 19.23
C ARG A 412 0.77 -11.22 20.24
N ASN A 413 1.70 -12.05 19.78
CA ASN A 413 2.63 -12.79 20.65
C ASN A 413 3.54 -11.84 21.45
N PHE A 414 3.81 -10.65 20.90
CA PHE A 414 4.61 -9.59 21.52
C PHE A 414 3.71 -8.55 22.18
N ILE A 415 2.94 -8.97 23.19
CA ILE A 415 1.89 -8.13 23.81
C ILE A 415 2.41 -6.81 24.43
N ASN A 416 3.69 -6.75 24.76
CA ASN A 416 4.32 -5.54 25.30
C ASN A 416 4.43 -4.43 24.25
N THR A 417 4.52 -4.76 22.97
CA THR A 417 4.74 -3.83 21.86
C THR A 417 3.63 -3.86 20.82
N PHE A 418 2.79 -4.90 20.79
CA PHE A 418 1.70 -5.07 19.81
C PHE A 418 0.76 -3.86 19.68
N HIS A 419 0.45 -3.21 20.80
CA HIS A 419 -0.45 -2.06 20.86
C HIS A 419 0.13 -0.77 20.22
N LEU A 420 1.43 -0.76 19.91
CA LEU A 420 2.13 0.35 19.26
C LEU A 420 2.05 0.30 17.73
N ASN A 421 1.61 -0.84 17.17
CA ASN A 421 1.33 -0.91 15.74
C ASN A 421 0.23 0.11 15.37
N PRO A 422 0.24 0.64 14.13
CA PRO A 422 -0.83 1.49 13.64
C PRO A 422 -2.20 0.84 13.81
N GLN A 423 -3.22 1.64 14.12
CA GLN A 423 -4.57 1.16 14.43
C GLN A 423 -5.58 1.82 13.50
N TYR A 424 -6.43 1.03 12.85
CA TYR A 424 -7.40 1.54 11.88
C TYR A 424 -8.81 1.14 12.30
N ARG A 425 -9.67 2.14 12.55
CA ARG A 425 -11.08 1.92 12.84
C ARG A 425 -11.81 1.66 11.53
N VAL A 426 -12.75 0.71 11.55
CA VAL A 426 -13.63 0.39 10.42
C VAL A 426 -15.04 0.11 10.89
N GLN A 427 -16.03 0.61 10.16
CA GLN A 427 -17.44 0.28 10.38
C GLN A 427 -17.88 -0.87 9.46
N VAL A 428 -18.48 -1.90 10.03
CA VAL A 428 -19.13 -2.98 9.28
C VAL A 428 -20.63 -2.74 9.24
N ILE A 429 -21.19 -2.75 8.03
CA ILE A 429 -22.61 -2.52 7.75
C ILE A 429 -23.19 -3.75 7.06
N ASP A 430 -24.43 -4.09 7.39
CA ASP A 430 -25.19 -5.11 6.69
C ASP A 430 -25.60 -4.65 5.28
N PRO A 431 -25.22 -5.37 4.22
CA PRO A 431 -25.62 -5.02 2.87
C PRO A 431 -27.11 -5.24 2.58
N ASP A 432 -27.80 -6.14 3.27
CA ASP A 432 -29.21 -6.49 3.04
C ASP A 432 -29.92 -6.90 4.34
N GLU A 433 -30.44 -5.93 5.08
CA GLU A 433 -31.17 -6.14 6.34
C GLU A 433 -32.42 -7.04 6.22
N ASN A 434 -32.83 -7.41 5.01
CA ASN A 434 -33.99 -8.26 4.75
C ASN A 434 -33.61 -9.71 4.40
N ASP A 435 -32.32 -10.05 4.34
CA ASP A 435 -31.88 -11.43 4.19
C ASP A 435 -31.81 -12.15 5.56
N ASP A 436 -31.69 -13.48 5.54
CA ASP A 436 -31.61 -14.28 6.78
C ASP A 436 -30.21 -14.19 7.45
N ASP A 437 -29.37 -13.24 7.03
CA ASP A 437 -27.93 -13.20 7.28
C ASP A 437 -27.47 -11.81 7.75
N ASN A 438 -27.82 -11.47 9.00
CA ASN A 438 -27.55 -10.18 9.67
C ASN A 438 -26.05 -9.86 9.88
N THR A 439 -25.24 -9.84 8.82
CA THR A 439 -23.78 -9.68 8.85
C THR A 439 -23.27 -8.88 7.66
N GLY A 440 -22.25 -8.07 7.88
CA GLY A 440 -21.49 -7.42 6.82
C GLY A 440 -20.28 -8.24 6.39
N THR A 441 -19.98 -8.23 5.10
CA THR A 441 -18.72 -8.79 4.56
C THR A 441 -17.73 -7.68 4.30
N ILE A 442 -16.53 -7.81 4.87
CA ILE A 442 -15.36 -7.02 4.54
C ILE A 442 -14.23 -7.93 4.05
N ILE A 443 -13.44 -7.46 3.09
CA ILE A 443 -12.24 -8.14 2.61
C ILE A 443 -11.06 -7.20 2.89
N VAL A 444 -10.09 -7.68 3.65
CA VAL A 444 -8.97 -6.86 4.12
C VAL A 444 -7.69 -7.35 3.46
N GLY A 445 -7.07 -6.48 2.67
CA GLY A 445 -5.74 -6.66 2.07
C GLY A 445 -4.70 -5.82 2.79
N LEU A 446 -3.61 -6.44 3.25
CA LEU A 446 -2.46 -5.76 3.85
C LEU A 446 -1.23 -5.99 2.98
N MET A 447 -0.79 -4.95 2.26
CA MET A 447 0.30 -5.00 1.29
C MET A 447 1.54 -4.27 1.80
N GLN A 448 2.71 -4.90 1.78
CA GLN A 448 3.98 -4.23 2.07
C GLN A 448 4.62 -3.66 0.79
N LYS A 449 5.18 -2.44 0.89
CA LYS A 449 5.69 -1.67 -0.26
C LYS A 449 7.21 -1.84 -0.44
N GLY A 450 7.70 -1.77 -1.68
CA GLY A 450 9.12 -1.49 -1.97
C GLY A 450 10.10 -2.67 -1.93
N ARG A 451 9.69 -3.84 -1.43
CA ARG A 451 10.59 -4.98 -1.14
C ARG A 451 11.31 -5.53 -2.37
N ARG A 452 10.54 -5.87 -3.42
CA ARG A 452 11.08 -6.44 -4.67
C ARG A 452 12.06 -5.47 -5.35
N GLN A 453 11.71 -4.18 -5.41
CA GLN A 453 12.60 -3.15 -5.97
C GLN A 453 13.90 -2.97 -5.17
N ALA A 454 13.87 -3.24 -3.86
CA ALA A 454 15.04 -3.23 -3.00
C ALA A 454 15.81 -4.56 -2.98
N PHE A 455 15.40 -5.56 -3.78
CA PHE A 455 15.93 -6.93 -3.75
C PHE A 455 15.90 -7.53 -2.33
N GLN A 456 14.85 -7.21 -1.56
CA GLN A 456 14.62 -7.72 -0.21
C GLN A 456 13.46 -8.70 -0.20
N GLU A 457 13.60 -9.77 0.57
CA GLU A 457 12.50 -10.70 0.84
C GLU A 457 11.36 -9.99 1.60
N PRO A 458 10.09 -10.30 1.27
CA PRO A 458 8.95 -9.79 2.03
C PRO A 458 9.04 -10.22 3.50
N HIS A 459 8.64 -9.34 4.42
CA HIS A 459 8.46 -9.71 5.82
C HIS A 459 7.22 -10.58 5.99
N THR A 460 7.22 -11.41 7.02
CA THR A 460 6.02 -12.12 7.45
C THR A 460 5.02 -11.12 8.02
N ILE A 461 3.90 -10.89 7.33
CA ILE A 461 2.90 -9.88 7.70
C ILE A 461 1.53 -10.52 7.96
N GLY A 462 0.70 -9.82 8.74
CA GLY A 462 -0.66 -10.21 9.07
C GLY A 462 -1.40 -9.12 9.82
N TYR A 463 -2.66 -9.35 10.13
CA TYR A 463 -3.48 -8.40 10.88
C TYR A 463 -4.44 -9.09 11.84
N ALA A 464 -4.90 -8.36 12.85
CA ALA A 464 -5.93 -8.81 13.78
C ALA A 464 -7.07 -7.79 13.85
N ILE A 465 -8.31 -8.28 13.97
CA ILE A 465 -9.53 -7.46 14.02
C ILE A 465 -10.19 -7.61 15.40
N TYR A 466 -10.42 -6.48 16.06
CA TYR A 466 -11.07 -6.41 17.37
C TYR A 466 -12.38 -5.64 17.28
N ARG A 467 -13.41 -6.04 18.03
CA ARG A 467 -14.68 -5.32 18.10
C ARG A 467 -14.62 -4.23 19.17
N LEU A 468 -15.10 -3.04 18.85
CA LEU A 468 -15.24 -1.96 19.81
C LEU A 468 -16.58 -2.05 20.55
N THR A 469 -16.56 -1.74 21.84
CA THR A 469 -17.77 -1.56 22.64
C THR A 469 -18.13 -0.08 22.70
N ASN A 470 -19.40 0.25 22.96
CA ASN A 470 -19.88 1.64 22.96
C ASN A 470 -19.11 2.58 23.90
N LYS A 471 -18.46 2.05 24.95
CA LYS A 471 -17.64 2.83 25.90
C LYS A 471 -16.28 3.28 25.35
N LEU A 472 -15.80 2.60 24.30
CA LEU A 472 -14.47 2.84 23.72
C LEU A 472 -14.53 3.65 22.42
N ARG A 473 -15.73 4.13 22.04
CA ARG A 473 -15.91 4.90 20.80
C ARG A 473 -15.13 6.21 20.79
N ASP A 474 -14.96 6.83 21.96
CA ASP A 474 -14.27 8.10 22.11
C ASP A 474 -12.75 7.93 22.34
N GLU A 475 -12.25 6.70 22.50
CA GLU A 475 -10.81 6.47 22.63
C GLU A 475 -10.10 6.70 21.29
N ARG A 476 -9.08 7.57 21.33
CA ARG A 476 -8.25 7.93 20.17
C ARG A 476 -7.23 6.87 19.79
N ILE A 477 -6.72 6.11 20.76
CA ILE A 477 -5.80 4.99 20.55
C ILE A 477 -5.99 3.93 21.64
N LEU A 478 -5.98 2.65 21.28
CA LEU A 478 -6.16 1.55 22.21
C LEU A 478 -4.82 1.18 22.85
N GLY A 479 -4.75 1.22 24.17
CA GLY A 479 -3.53 0.88 24.92
C GLY A 479 -3.34 -0.62 25.17
N LYS A 480 -2.17 -1.00 25.70
CA LYS A 480 -1.82 -2.38 26.09
C LYS A 480 -2.91 -3.12 26.88
N THR A 481 -3.53 -2.43 27.84
CA THR A 481 -4.57 -3.00 28.72
C THR A 481 -5.79 -3.51 27.94
N PHE A 482 -6.14 -2.87 26.83
CA PHE A 482 -7.24 -3.30 25.98
C PHE A 482 -6.94 -4.68 25.38
N PHE A 483 -5.77 -4.87 24.77
CA PHE A 483 -5.37 -6.11 24.09
C PHE A 483 -5.06 -7.27 25.05
N LEU A 484 -4.82 -6.98 26.33
CA LEU A 484 -4.73 -7.98 27.38
C LEU A 484 -6.10 -8.53 27.78
N LYS A 485 -7.14 -7.68 27.76
CA LYS A 485 -8.49 -8.03 28.21
C LYS A 485 -9.41 -8.54 27.11
N ASN A 486 -9.13 -8.19 25.86
CA ASN A 486 -10.00 -8.50 24.72
C ASN A 486 -9.30 -9.47 23.77
N SER A 487 -10.04 -10.47 23.29
CA SER A 487 -9.62 -11.34 22.19
C SER A 487 -9.98 -10.72 20.84
N SER A 488 -9.19 -11.05 19.81
CA SER A 488 -9.54 -10.71 18.44
C SER A 488 -10.79 -11.48 18.01
N VAL A 489 -11.69 -10.83 17.27
CA VAL A 489 -12.85 -11.49 16.67
C VAL A 489 -12.42 -12.38 15.51
N THR A 490 -11.50 -11.88 14.70
CA THR A 490 -10.90 -12.59 13.58
C THR A 490 -9.49 -12.02 13.31
N ARG A 491 -8.75 -12.66 12.42
CA ARG A 491 -7.38 -12.32 12.03
C ARG A 491 -7.13 -12.70 10.57
N SER A 492 -6.03 -12.25 9.99
CA SER A 492 -5.59 -12.74 8.68
C SER A 492 -5.49 -14.28 8.69
N PRO A 493 -5.73 -14.95 7.54
CA PRO A 493 -5.71 -16.41 7.47
C PRO A 493 -4.41 -17.03 8.01
N ALA A 494 -3.29 -16.35 7.73
CA ALA A 494 -1.98 -16.65 8.27
C ALA A 494 -1.17 -15.36 8.45
N PHE A 495 -0.04 -15.50 9.13
CA PHE A 495 1.09 -14.58 9.00
C PHE A 495 2.06 -15.21 8.00
N ILE A 496 2.27 -14.57 6.86
CA ILE A 496 3.04 -15.13 5.75
C ILE A 496 3.92 -14.06 5.10
N ASN A 497 5.05 -14.48 4.57
CA ASN A 497 6.04 -13.63 3.89
C ASN A 497 5.68 -13.40 2.40
N THR A 498 4.51 -12.84 2.14
CA THR A 498 4.07 -12.43 0.80
C THR A 498 4.00 -10.91 0.65
N ARG A 499 3.92 -10.41 -0.58
CA ARG A 499 3.73 -8.98 -0.85
C ARG A 499 2.44 -8.44 -0.24
N GLU A 500 1.33 -9.17 -0.39
CA GLU A 500 0.05 -8.86 0.23
C GLU A 500 -0.55 -10.12 0.87
N ILE A 501 -1.21 -9.94 2.02
CA ILE A 501 -2.07 -10.93 2.64
C ILE A 501 -3.52 -10.44 2.63
N CYS A 502 -4.40 -11.24 2.05
CA CYS A 502 -5.83 -10.97 1.93
C CYS A 502 -6.65 -11.91 2.81
N GLY A 503 -7.77 -11.42 3.35
CA GLY A 503 -8.71 -12.26 4.08
C GLY A 503 -10.13 -11.70 4.03
N ARG A 504 -11.09 -12.59 3.75
CA ARG A 504 -12.53 -12.32 3.75
C ARG A 504 -13.11 -12.58 5.15
N HIS A 505 -13.79 -11.58 5.69
CA HIS A 505 -14.37 -11.63 7.03
C HIS A 505 -15.86 -11.30 6.98
N LYS A 506 -16.65 -12.17 7.57
CA LYS A 506 -18.09 -11.99 7.73
C LYS A 506 -18.37 -11.69 9.20
N LEU A 507 -18.79 -10.45 9.47
CA LEU A 507 -18.85 -9.88 10.81
C LEU A 507 -20.23 -9.31 11.07
N ILE A 508 -20.69 -9.38 12.32
CA ILE A 508 -21.91 -8.70 12.73
C ILE A 508 -21.73 -7.18 12.60
N PRO A 509 -22.78 -6.42 12.23
CA PRO A 509 -22.68 -4.97 12.08
C PRO A 509 -22.19 -4.29 13.36
N GLY A 510 -21.34 -3.27 13.20
CA GLY A 510 -20.71 -2.55 14.31
C GLY A 510 -19.34 -1.97 13.97
N GLU A 511 -18.66 -1.45 14.99
CA GLU A 511 -17.33 -0.84 14.84
C GLU A 511 -16.23 -1.81 15.26
N TYR A 512 -15.14 -1.80 14.49
CA TYR A 512 -13.99 -2.66 14.68
C TYR A 512 -12.70 -1.86 14.55
N VAL A 513 -11.60 -2.44 15.04
CA VAL A 513 -10.24 -1.94 14.84
C VAL A 513 -9.38 -3.04 14.23
N ILE A 514 -8.70 -2.70 13.14
CA ILE A 514 -7.73 -3.54 12.45
C ILE A 514 -6.33 -3.11 12.90
N ILE A 515 -5.54 -4.09 13.34
CA ILE A 515 -4.14 -3.91 13.75
C ILE A 515 -3.24 -4.64 12.75
N PRO A 516 -2.71 -3.96 11.72
CA PRO A 516 -1.70 -4.54 10.83
C PRO A 516 -0.33 -4.58 11.50
N SER A 517 0.37 -5.70 11.38
CA SER A 517 1.68 -5.90 11.98
C SER A 517 2.55 -6.85 11.17
N THR A 518 3.86 -6.69 11.26
CA THR A 518 4.80 -7.78 11.00
C THR A 518 4.69 -8.86 12.08
N PHE A 519 5.21 -10.05 11.81
CA PHE A 519 5.23 -11.13 12.79
C PHE A 519 6.16 -10.79 13.96
N GLU A 520 7.42 -10.48 13.64
CA GLU A 520 8.44 -10.06 14.59
C GLU A 520 8.41 -8.53 14.80
N PRO A 521 8.72 -8.03 16.00
CA PRO A 521 8.89 -6.60 16.24
C PRO A 521 10.14 -6.06 15.51
N ASN A 522 10.26 -4.74 15.41
CA ASN A 522 11.39 -4.02 14.82
C ASN A 522 11.68 -4.30 13.34
N GLN A 523 10.71 -4.90 12.63
CA GLN A 523 10.74 -5.07 11.19
C GLN A 523 10.14 -3.84 10.49
N GLU A 524 10.96 -3.12 9.71
CA GLU A 524 10.56 -1.86 9.09
C GLU A 524 9.96 -2.09 7.70
N ALA A 525 8.77 -1.53 7.46
CA ALA A 525 8.17 -1.48 6.13
C ALA A 525 7.14 -0.37 6.04
N LYS A 526 6.97 0.19 4.84
CA LYS A 526 5.73 0.89 4.49
C LYS A 526 4.70 -0.12 4.03
N PHE A 527 3.44 0.12 4.31
CA PHE A 527 2.34 -0.74 3.90
C PHE A 527 1.13 0.05 3.40
N LEU A 528 0.25 -0.64 2.70
CA LEU A 528 -1.07 -0.20 2.28
C LEU A 528 -2.10 -1.17 2.86
N LEU A 529 -3.05 -0.65 3.61
CA LEU A 529 -4.22 -1.39 4.08
C LEU A 529 -5.39 -1.04 3.18
N ARG A 530 -6.03 -2.06 2.59
CA ARG A 530 -7.20 -1.92 1.72
C ARG A 530 -8.37 -2.70 2.31
N ILE A 531 -9.52 -2.05 2.40
CA ILE A 531 -10.75 -2.64 2.95
C ILE A 531 -11.82 -2.56 1.88
N PHE A 532 -12.25 -3.71 1.39
CA PHE A 532 -13.33 -3.85 0.42
C PHE A 532 -14.61 -4.24 1.15
N SER A 533 -15.71 -3.57 0.88
CA SER A 533 -17.00 -3.82 1.51
C SER A 533 -18.15 -3.75 0.50
N GLU A 534 -19.25 -4.45 0.79
CA GLU A 534 -20.42 -4.47 -0.09
C GLU A 534 -21.22 -3.15 -0.07
N ARG A 535 -21.01 -2.32 0.96
CA ARG A 535 -21.53 -0.96 1.11
C ARG A 535 -20.41 -0.04 1.60
N ALA A 536 -20.54 1.26 1.40
CA ALA A 536 -19.53 2.22 1.81
C ALA A 536 -19.30 2.11 3.32
N CYS A 537 -18.04 1.92 3.72
CA CYS A 537 -17.65 1.90 5.12
C CYS A 537 -16.71 3.07 5.39
N GLU A 538 -16.93 3.75 6.52
CA GLU A 538 -15.97 4.72 7.02
C GLU A 538 -14.81 3.96 7.66
N SER A 539 -13.59 4.30 7.24
CA SER A 539 -12.38 3.98 7.99
C SER A 539 -11.64 5.25 8.37
N ASN A 540 -10.95 5.19 9.50
CA ASN A 540 -10.09 6.26 9.93
C ASN A 540 -8.93 5.70 10.76
N VAL A 541 -7.77 6.34 10.64
CA VAL A 541 -6.63 6.09 11.51
C VAL A 541 -6.99 6.49 12.93
N LEU A 542 -6.71 5.61 13.89
CA LEU A 542 -6.73 5.91 15.32
C LEU A 542 -5.36 6.44 15.72
N ASP A 543 -5.28 7.76 15.93
CA ASP A 543 -4.07 8.44 16.34
C ASP A 543 -4.37 9.54 17.38
N GLU A 544 -3.32 10.01 18.05
CA GLU A 544 -3.40 11.11 18.99
C GLU A 544 -3.24 12.46 18.27
N ALA A 545 -4.12 13.42 18.58
CA ALA A 545 -3.87 14.81 18.21
C ALA A 545 -2.64 15.31 18.95
N THR A 546 -1.80 16.06 18.24
CA THR A 546 -0.57 16.62 18.78
C THR A 546 -0.93 17.82 19.66
N ASP A 547 -0.60 17.74 20.95
CA ASP A 547 -1.03 18.70 21.97
C ASP A 547 -0.14 18.60 23.22
N ILE A 548 0.04 19.71 23.94
CA ILE A 548 0.74 19.77 25.22
C ILE A 548 -0.26 20.17 26.30
N VAL A 549 -0.56 19.23 27.21
CA VAL A 549 -1.35 19.48 28.41
C VAL A 549 -0.51 19.11 29.63
N ILE A 550 0.37 20.03 30.05
CA ILE A 550 1.22 19.82 31.22
C ILE A 550 0.35 19.88 32.49
N ASP A 551 0.15 18.72 33.13
CA ASP A 551 -0.48 18.67 34.44
C ASP A 551 0.52 19.07 35.52
N ARG A 552 0.53 20.36 35.86
CA ARG A 552 1.42 20.93 36.89
C ARG A 552 1.11 20.41 38.31
N SER A 553 0.03 19.66 38.52
CA SER A 553 -0.29 19.06 39.82
C SER A 553 0.63 17.90 40.22
N LEU A 554 1.41 17.35 39.28
CA LEU A 554 2.38 16.29 39.52
C LEU A 554 3.66 16.77 40.23
N ILE A 555 3.85 18.08 40.40
CA ILE A 555 4.97 18.65 41.14
C ILE A 555 4.66 18.54 42.65
N PRO A 556 5.43 17.76 43.44
CA PRO A 556 5.21 17.66 44.87
C PRO A 556 5.54 19.01 45.53
N SER A 557 4.54 19.83 45.84
CA SER A 557 4.75 21.08 46.55
C SER A 557 4.77 20.83 48.07
N LYS A 558 5.99 20.82 48.64
CA LYS A 558 6.20 21.07 50.07
C LYS A 558 6.81 22.47 50.20
N PRO A 559 6.03 23.51 50.59
CA PRO A 559 6.47 24.91 50.55
C PRO A 559 7.77 25.19 51.31
N GLU A 560 7.99 24.53 52.44
CA GLU A 560 9.18 24.73 53.28
C GLU A 560 10.46 24.14 52.66
N ALA A 561 10.36 23.02 51.96
CA ALA A 561 11.49 22.41 51.25
C ALA A 561 11.87 23.21 50.00
N GLU A 562 10.88 23.80 49.33
CA GLU A 562 11.05 24.63 48.14
C GLU A 562 11.80 25.94 48.44
N ALA A 563 11.53 26.58 49.58
CA ALA A 563 12.20 27.82 49.97
C ALA A 563 13.70 27.61 50.23
N ILE A 564 14.05 26.53 50.94
CA ILE A 564 15.45 26.17 51.23
C ILE A 564 16.19 25.75 49.95
N LEU A 565 15.52 25.00 49.07
CA LEU A 565 16.07 24.60 47.78
C LEU A 565 16.30 25.81 46.87
N THR A 566 15.34 26.76 46.83
CA THR A 566 15.44 28.00 46.05
C THR A 566 16.61 28.85 46.52
N ALA A 567 16.84 28.97 47.83
CA ALA A 567 17.98 29.72 48.37
C ALA A 567 19.33 29.09 47.96
N LYS A 568 19.47 27.76 48.06
CA LYS A 568 20.67 27.05 47.61
C LYS A 568 20.89 27.15 46.10
N LEU A 569 19.81 27.14 45.32
CA LEU A 569 19.82 27.36 43.87
C LEU A 569 20.29 28.76 43.52
N HIS A 570 19.81 29.78 44.24
CA HIS A 570 20.23 31.16 44.07
C HIS A 570 21.72 31.35 44.40
N ASP A 571 22.21 30.73 45.48
CA ASP A 571 23.64 30.74 45.81
C ASP A 571 24.49 30.03 44.76
N ALA A 572 24.02 28.92 44.20
CA ALA A 572 24.70 28.21 43.12
C ALA A 572 24.72 29.01 41.82
N PHE A 573 23.60 29.67 41.49
CA PHE A 573 23.48 30.55 40.33
C PHE A 573 24.46 31.74 40.46
N ASN A 574 24.42 32.46 41.58
CA ASN A 574 25.31 33.61 41.82
C ASN A 574 26.80 33.28 41.77
N LYS A 575 27.18 32.05 42.14
CA LYS A 575 28.58 31.60 42.06
C LYS A 575 29.07 31.47 40.63
N VAL A 576 28.16 31.30 39.67
CA VAL A 576 28.51 31.05 38.27
C VAL A 576 28.17 32.25 37.38
N SER A 577 27.09 32.99 37.66
CA SER A 577 26.71 34.20 36.94
C SER A 577 27.62 35.41 37.22
N GLY A 578 28.52 35.32 38.20
CA GLY A 578 29.53 36.34 38.47
C GLY A 578 28.94 37.75 38.63
N ASN A 579 29.55 38.75 37.98
CA ASN A 579 29.10 40.14 38.04
C ASN A 579 28.03 40.50 36.99
N SER A 580 27.78 39.64 35.99
CA SER A 580 26.76 39.88 34.97
C SER A 580 25.35 39.63 35.50
N GLY A 581 25.20 38.70 36.46
CA GLY A 581 23.87 38.32 36.98
C GLY A 581 23.07 37.42 36.03
N GLU A 582 23.68 37.03 34.91
CA GLU A 582 23.13 36.21 33.82
C GLU A 582 24.09 35.04 33.55
N ILE A 583 23.56 33.90 33.08
CA ILE A 583 24.37 32.72 32.71
C ILE A 583 24.28 32.39 31.22
N GLY A 584 25.42 32.07 30.61
CA GLY A 584 25.50 31.59 29.23
C GLY A 584 25.43 30.06 29.10
N ALA A 585 25.42 29.54 27.86
CA ALA A 585 25.26 28.11 27.59
C ALA A 585 26.34 27.22 28.23
N THR A 586 27.59 27.68 28.28
CA THR A 586 28.71 26.94 28.88
C THR A 586 28.56 26.83 30.39
N GLU A 587 28.18 27.94 31.03
CA GLU A 587 27.96 28.02 32.47
C GLU A 587 26.76 27.17 32.90
N LEU A 588 25.64 27.28 32.16
CA LEU A 588 24.45 26.46 32.37
C LEU A 588 24.80 24.97 32.31
N ARG A 589 25.53 24.54 31.28
CA ARG A 589 25.98 23.15 31.12
C ARG A 589 26.77 22.67 32.33
N ASP A 590 27.73 23.47 32.79
CA ASP A 590 28.64 23.07 33.88
C ASP A 590 27.89 22.98 35.22
N ILE A 591 26.97 23.91 35.50
CA ILE A 591 26.07 23.85 36.67
C ILE A 591 25.19 22.60 36.63
N LEU A 592 24.54 22.34 35.49
CA LEU A 592 23.64 21.20 35.33
C LEU A 592 24.40 19.88 35.42
N ASN A 593 25.59 19.78 34.84
CA ASN A 593 26.42 18.58 34.93
C ASN A 593 26.86 18.31 36.37
N ALA A 594 27.23 19.34 37.13
CA ALA A 594 27.58 19.17 38.55
C ALA A 594 26.41 18.66 39.41
N ALA A 595 25.17 18.92 38.97
CA ALA A 595 23.96 18.53 39.67
C ALA A 595 23.39 17.16 39.24
N PHE A 596 23.27 16.91 37.94
CA PHE A 596 22.52 15.76 37.40
C PHE A 596 23.35 14.49 37.26
N THR A 597 24.66 14.60 37.00
CA THR A 597 25.55 13.42 36.83
C THR A 597 25.75 12.62 38.12
N LYS A 598 25.41 13.21 39.28
CA LYS A 598 25.39 12.50 40.57
C LYS A 598 24.16 11.61 40.74
N ASP A 599 23.08 11.96 40.05
CA ASP A 599 21.77 11.36 40.21
C ASP A 599 21.46 10.31 39.12
N ILE A 600 22.02 10.49 37.93
CA ILE A 600 21.84 9.64 36.74
C ILE A 600 23.23 9.39 36.14
N PRO A 601 23.59 8.15 35.79
CA PRO A 601 24.83 7.86 35.11
C PRO A 601 24.72 8.22 33.62
N PHE A 602 25.27 9.37 33.24
CA PHE A 602 25.38 9.80 31.83
C PHE A 602 26.60 10.72 31.66
N ASP A 603 27.01 10.96 30.40
CA ASP A 603 28.23 11.72 30.05
C ASP A 603 28.13 13.24 30.32
N GLY A 604 26.99 13.70 30.84
CA GLY A 604 26.66 15.11 31.00
C GLY A 604 25.92 15.69 29.79
N PHE A 605 25.25 16.81 30.01
CA PHE A 605 24.56 17.58 28.99
C PHE A 605 25.52 18.10 27.94
N SER A 606 25.15 17.94 26.67
CA SER A 606 25.91 18.50 25.57
C SER A 606 25.81 20.04 25.53
N ARG A 607 26.74 20.66 24.79
CA ARG A 607 26.67 22.12 24.52
C ARG A 607 25.42 22.49 23.74
N GLU A 608 24.92 21.58 22.91
CA GLU A 608 23.71 21.78 22.13
C GLU A 608 22.47 21.80 23.04
N THR A 609 22.37 20.82 23.93
CA THR A 609 21.28 20.76 24.92
C THR A 609 21.22 22.04 25.77
N ALA A 610 22.36 22.53 26.23
CA ALA A 610 22.41 23.78 26.98
C ALA A 610 21.98 25.00 26.15
N ARG A 611 22.31 25.05 24.85
CA ARG A 611 21.84 26.12 23.95
C ARG A 611 20.33 26.07 23.72
N SER A 612 19.78 24.88 23.46
CA SER A 612 18.34 24.72 23.30
C SER A 612 17.58 25.05 24.59
N MET A 613 18.14 24.73 25.77
CA MET A 613 17.54 25.11 27.06
C MET A 613 17.45 26.62 27.25
N ILE A 614 18.50 27.36 26.81
CA ILE A 614 18.46 28.81 26.79
C ILE A 614 17.39 29.28 25.82
N ALA A 615 17.37 28.77 24.58
CA ALA A 615 16.38 29.16 23.58
C ALA A 615 14.92 28.95 24.03
N LEU A 616 14.65 27.94 24.86
CA LEU A 616 13.31 27.70 25.43
C LEU A 616 12.89 28.77 26.46
N MET A 617 13.84 29.35 27.19
CA MET A 617 13.58 30.17 28.37
C MET A 617 13.87 31.65 28.15
N ASP A 618 14.80 31.96 27.24
CA ASP A 618 15.27 33.28 26.82
C ASP A 618 14.16 34.02 26.06
N THR A 619 13.25 34.62 26.83
CA THR A 619 12.08 35.32 26.30
C THR A 619 12.42 36.70 25.74
N ASP A 620 13.55 37.28 26.14
CA ASP A 620 14.03 38.60 25.71
C ASP A 620 15.10 38.53 24.60
N LEU A 621 15.47 37.32 24.17
CA LEU A 621 16.42 37.02 23.08
C LEU A 621 17.83 37.59 23.32
N ASN A 622 18.24 37.64 24.59
CA ASN A 622 19.55 38.16 24.98
C ASN A 622 20.65 37.08 24.91
N GLY A 623 20.28 35.81 24.73
CA GLY A 623 21.19 34.66 24.61
C GLY A 623 21.74 34.12 25.94
N THR A 624 21.17 34.55 27.06
CA THR A 624 21.55 34.20 28.44
C THR A 624 20.30 33.92 29.28
N LEU A 625 20.47 33.53 30.55
CA LEU A 625 19.34 33.33 31.48
C LEU A 625 19.51 34.14 32.75
N ASP A 626 18.44 34.81 33.15
CA ASP A 626 18.31 35.40 34.47
C ASP A 626 17.92 34.35 35.54
N PHE A 627 17.90 34.73 36.82
CA PHE A 627 17.55 33.79 37.89
C PHE A 627 16.09 33.28 37.82
N PRO A 628 15.07 34.13 37.59
CA PRO A 628 13.70 33.67 37.34
C PRO A 628 13.56 32.61 36.25
N GLU A 629 14.18 32.83 35.08
CA GLU A 629 14.18 31.92 33.94
C GLU A 629 14.90 30.61 34.28
N PHE A 630 16.10 30.71 34.88
CA PHE A 630 16.84 29.55 35.37
C PHE A 630 16.05 28.73 36.39
N LYS A 631 15.33 29.39 37.31
CA LYS A 631 14.50 28.70 38.31
C LYS A 631 13.36 27.93 37.66
N LYS A 632 12.70 28.50 36.63
CA LYS A 632 11.65 27.82 35.88
C LYS A 632 12.21 26.59 35.15
N LEU A 633 13.30 26.77 34.41
CA LEU A 633 14.01 25.68 33.72
C LEU A 633 14.38 24.55 34.67
N TRP A 634 14.95 24.88 35.83
CA TRP A 634 15.35 23.89 36.82
C TRP A 634 14.18 23.04 37.32
N SER A 635 13.03 23.66 37.57
CA SER A 635 11.80 22.96 37.99
C SER A 635 11.33 21.98 36.91
N ASP A 636 11.31 22.41 35.65
CA ASP A 636 10.92 21.56 34.51
C ASP A 636 11.88 20.39 34.35
N LEU A 637 13.20 20.64 34.41
CA LEU A 637 14.22 19.58 34.34
C LEU A 637 14.10 18.56 35.48
N ARG A 638 13.76 19.00 36.70
CA ARG A 638 13.55 18.07 37.83
C ARG A 638 12.30 17.21 37.66
N LEU A 639 11.23 17.77 37.10
CA LEU A 639 10.03 17.01 36.75
C LEU A 639 10.38 15.95 35.69
N TRP A 640 11.02 16.37 34.60
CA TRP A 640 11.42 15.47 33.51
C TRP A 640 12.39 14.38 33.97
N GLN A 641 13.32 14.71 34.87
CA GLN A 641 14.23 13.75 35.50
C GLN A 641 13.48 12.74 36.37
N THR A 642 12.48 13.19 37.13
CA THR A 642 11.69 12.31 38.00
C THR A 642 10.96 11.25 37.18
N ILE A 643 10.29 11.67 36.11
CA ILE A 643 9.61 10.74 35.20
C ILE A 643 10.61 9.82 34.49
N PHE A 644 11.74 10.34 34.03
CA PHE A 644 12.78 9.50 33.40
C PHE A 644 13.22 8.33 34.30
N LYS A 645 13.43 8.60 35.60
CA LYS A 645 13.82 7.57 36.58
C LYS A 645 12.76 6.49 36.80
N GLU A 646 11.49 6.74 36.49
CA GLU A 646 10.45 5.71 36.57
C GLU A 646 10.57 4.67 35.45
N TYR A 647 11.13 5.07 34.31
CA TYR A 647 11.34 4.23 33.13
C TYR A 647 12.76 3.63 33.07
N ASP A 648 13.78 4.34 33.56
CA ASP A 648 15.16 3.84 33.73
C ASP A 648 15.28 2.91 34.95
N ARG A 649 14.62 1.75 34.90
CA ARG A 649 14.53 0.80 36.03
C ARG A 649 15.86 0.15 36.38
N ASP A 650 16.73 -0.05 35.39
CA ASP A 650 18.06 -0.64 35.57
C ASP A 650 19.13 0.41 35.92
N LYS A 651 18.75 1.71 35.96
CA LYS A 651 19.64 2.84 36.24
C LYS A 651 20.81 2.89 35.28
N SER A 652 20.55 2.54 34.03
CA SER A 652 21.54 2.57 32.94
C SER A 652 21.80 3.99 32.44
N GLY A 653 20.95 4.96 32.79
CA GLY A 653 20.96 6.28 32.19
C GLY A 653 20.27 6.33 30.82
N THR A 654 19.53 5.27 30.48
CA THR A 654 18.79 5.13 29.22
C THR A 654 17.44 4.45 29.44
N PHE A 655 16.50 4.59 28.50
CA PHE A 655 15.27 3.77 28.46
C PHE A 655 14.99 3.27 27.04
N ASP A 656 14.06 2.32 26.91
CA ASP A 656 13.67 1.74 25.61
C ASP A 656 12.79 2.72 24.83
N ALA A 657 13.12 2.98 23.56
CA ALA A 657 12.37 3.91 22.72
C ALA A 657 10.89 3.52 22.53
N PHE A 658 10.50 2.24 22.69
CA PHE A 658 9.08 1.85 22.70
C PHE A 658 8.30 2.45 23.89
N GLU A 659 8.98 2.82 24.97
CA GLU A 659 8.37 3.42 26.16
C GLU A 659 8.18 4.94 26.01
N LEU A 660 8.80 5.56 25.00
CA LEU A 660 8.82 7.00 24.81
C LEU A 660 7.41 7.61 24.74
N ARG A 661 6.48 6.98 24.01
CA ARG A 661 5.11 7.50 23.88
C ARG A 661 4.39 7.55 25.23
N CYS A 662 4.53 6.50 26.03
CA CYS A 662 3.96 6.43 27.37
C CYS A 662 4.59 7.49 28.29
N LEU A 663 5.91 7.62 28.24
CA LEU A 663 6.68 8.59 29.01
C LEU A 663 6.25 10.03 28.68
N MET A 664 6.19 10.39 27.39
CA MET A 664 5.72 11.69 26.93
C MET A 664 4.28 11.98 27.40
N ARG A 665 3.40 10.98 27.33
CA ARG A 665 2.02 11.12 27.80
C ARG A 665 1.94 11.36 29.31
N SER A 666 2.80 10.75 30.12
CA SER A 666 2.89 11.03 31.56
C SER A 666 3.30 12.48 31.86
N LEU A 667 4.03 13.11 30.95
CA LEU A 667 4.44 14.52 31.04
C LEU A 667 3.41 15.49 30.45
N GLY A 668 2.35 14.99 29.82
CA GLY A 668 1.35 15.81 29.14
C GLY A 668 1.64 16.09 27.66
N PHE A 669 2.74 15.57 27.10
CA PHE A 669 3.02 15.66 25.67
C PHE A 669 2.28 14.54 24.93
N ARG A 670 1.33 14.92 24.09
CA ARG A 670 0.67 14.01 23.15
C ARG A 670 1.12 14.35 21.76
N VAL A 671 1.56 13.35 21.00
CA VAL A 671 2.04 13.55 19.63
C VAL A 671 1.42 12.52 18.71
N SER A 672 1.15 12.93 17.47
CA SER A 672 0.73 12.02 16.42
C SER A 672 1.83 10.99 16.13
N THR A 673 1.44 9.86 15.57
CA THR A 673 2.35 8.76 15.21
C THR A 673 3.41 9.23 14.20
N ARG A 674 3.05 10.12 13.27
CA ARG A 674 4.00 10.72 12.32
C ARG A 674 5.10 11.50 13.04
N VAL A 675 4.76 12.29 14.05
CA VAL A 675 5.72 13.05 14.84
C VAL A 675 6.55 12.11 15.72
N LEU A 676 5.93 11.10 16.33
CA LEU A 676 6.63 10.09 17.13
C LEU A 676 7.69 9.35 16.29
N ASN A 677 7.36 8.93 15.07
CA ASN A 677 8.30 8.24 14.18
C ASN A 677 9.53 9.13 13.88
N ALA A 678 9.32 10.42 13.63
CA ALA A 678 10.41 11.37 13.39
C ALA A 678 11.28 11.57 14.63
N ILE A 679 10.66 11.65 15.81
CA ILE A 679 11.36 11.74 17.10
C ILE A 679 12.24 10.51 17.32
N VAL A 680 11.67 9.30 17.23
CA VAL A 680 12.42 8.06 17.45
C VAL A 680 13.57 7.93 16.45
N SER A 681 13.33 8.22 15.17
CA SER A 681 14.38 8.20 14.15
C SER A 681 15.54 9.18 14.43
N ARG A 682 15.29 10.28 15.16
CA ARG A 682 16.28 11.33 15.41
C ARG A 682 17.05 11.16 16.72
N TYR A 683 16.38 10.68 17.76
CA TYR A 683 16.89 10.65 19.13
C TYR A 683 17.13 9.25 19.68
N SER A 684 16.65 8.19 19.01
CA SER A 684 17.01 6.83 19.40
C SER A 684 18.34 6.39 18.79
N THR A 685 19.05 5.56 19.55
CA THR A 685 20.27 4.87 19.12
C THR A 685 19.95 3.69 18.19
N PRO A 686 20.93 3.15 17.45
CA PRO A 686 20.74 1.97 16.60
C PRO A 686 20.24 0.72 17.34
N ASP A 687 20.45 0.62 18.65
CA ASP A 687 19.96 -0.43 19.53
C ASP A 687 18.61 -0.10 20.19
N GLY A 688 18.04 1.07 19.94
CA GLY A 688 16.68 1.44 20.37
C GLY A 688 16.61 2.04 21.76
N ARG A 689 17.73 2.58 22.26
CA ARG A 689 17.82 3.28 23.54
C ARG A 689 17.81 4.79 23.34
N ILE A 690 17.27 5.52 24.31
CA ILE A 690 17.34 6.99 24.36
C ILE A 690 18.12 7.38 25.61
N TYR A 691 19.19 8.16 25.43
CA TYR A 691 19.99 8.69 26.54
C TYR A 691 19.29 9.83 27.26
N PHE A 692 19.64 10.05 28.52
CA PHE A 692 19.08 11.14 29.31
C PHE A 692 19.29 12.53 28.67
N ASP A 693 20.46 12.80 28.07
CA ASP A 693 20.73 14.06 27.37
C ASP A 693 19.81 14.24 26.16
N ASP A 694 19.70 13.22 25.29
CA ASP A 694 18.83 13.23 24.11
C ASP A 694 17.35 13.39 24.48
N TYR A 695 16.92 12.75 25.56
CA TYR A 695 15.57 12.87 26.10
C TYR A 695 15.27 14.31 26.54
N ILE A 696 16.19 14.95 27.28
CA ILE A 696 16.00 16.33 27.71
C ILE A 696 16.03 17.27 26.49
N LEU A 697 16.98 17.10 25.57
CA LEU A 697 17.05 17.88 24.33
C LEU A 697 15.76 17.78 23.52
N LEU A 698 15.19 16.58 23.40
CA LEU A 698 13.90 16.33 22.76
C LEU A 698 12.78 17.15 23.42
N LEU A 699 12.63 17.06 24.74
CA LEU A 699 11.54 17.76 25.45
C LEU A 699 11.68 19.27 25.35
N VAL A 700 12.90 19.79 25.48
CA VAL A 700 13.22 21.22 25.31
C VAL A 700 12.81 21.69 23.92
N ARG A 701 13.25 20.99 22.87
CA ARG A 701 12.90 21.35 21.49
C ARG A 701 11.41 21.24 21.23
N LEU A 702 10.76 20.19 21.72
CA LEU A 702 9.33 20.02 21.55
C LEU A 702 8.56 21.15 22.21
N ALA A 703 8.88 21.49 23.47
CA ALA A 703 8.28 22.64 24.16
C ALA A 703 8.50 23.95 23.38
N THR A 704 9.72 24.20 22.90
CA THR A 704 10.06 25.41 22.14
C THR A 704 9.26 25.50 20.83
N VAL A 705 9.12 24.39 20.10
CA VAL A 705 8.32 24.32 18.87
C VAL A 705 6.85 24.62 19.13
N PHE A 706 6.29 24.09 20.21
CA PHE A 706 4.91 24.36 20.60
C PHE A 706 4.69 25.79 21.05
N ASP A 707 5.58 26.34 21.88
CA ASP A 707 5.49 27.74 22.32
C ASP A 707 5.60 28.69 21.11
N THR A 708 6.52 28.40 20.18
CA THR A 708 6.65 29.14 18.93
C THR A 708 5.38 29.05 18.09
N TYR A 709 4.81 27.85 17.94
CA TYR A 709 3.55 27.67 17.19
C TYR A 709 2.38 28.43 17.81
N ASN A 710 2.25 28.37 19.14
CA ASN A 710 1.17 29.02 19.88
C ASN A 710 1.31 30.55 19.92
N ALA A 711 2.54 31.08 19.85
CA ALA A 711 2.81 32.51 19.78
C ALA A 711 2.45 33.12 18.41
N GLN A 712 2.40 32.33 17.34
CA GLN A 712 2.04 32.81 16.01
C GLN A 712 0.54 33.07 15.85
N GLU A 713 0.21 33.97 14.93
CA GLU A 713 -1.18 34.26 14.57
C GLU A 713 -1.85 33.01 14.00
N GLN A 714 -2.93 32.59 14.68
CA GLN A 714 -3.73 31.44 14.28
C GLN A 714 -4.81 31.88 13.30
N LEU A 715 -4.80 31.27 12.11
CA LEU A 715 -5.87 31.41 11.13
C LEU A 715 -7.16 30.76 11.66
N THR A 716 -8.30 31.15 11.10
CA THR A 716 -9.63 30.64 11.49
C THR A 716 -9.82 29.12 11.36
N ASP A 717 -8.89 28.44 10.69
CA ASP A 717 -8.87 26.99 10.49
C ASP A 717 -7.86 26.26 11.40
N GLY A 718 -7.26 26.97 12.37
CA GLY A 718 -6.33 26.40 13.35
C GLY A 718 -4.88 26.24 12.85
N ARG A 719 -4.53 26.81 11.70
CA ARG A 719 -3.15 26.85 11.20
C ARG A 719 -2.43 28.13 11.61
N ALA A 720 -1.16 28.02 11.99
CA ALA A 720 -0.29 29.18 12.16
C ALA A 720 0.22 29.71 10.80
N ALA A 721 0.22 31.03 10.63
CA ALA A 721 0.86 31.69 9.50
C ALA A 721 2.28 32.13 9.88
N PHE A 722 3.25 31.88 9.01
CA PHE A 722 4.63 32.35 9.17
C PHE A 722 5.06 33.12 7.92
N GLU A 723 5.70 34.27 8.11
CA GLU A 723 6.53 34.85 7.05
C GLU A 723 7.84 34.06 6.90
N LEU A 724 8.49 34.14 5.74
CA LEU A 724 9.72 33.37 5.48
C LEU A 724 10.83 33.70 6.50
N GLU A 725 11.00 34.98 6.84
CA GLU A 725 12.02 35.41 7.81
C GLU A 725 11.71 34.91 9.22
N ASP A 726 10.43 34.98 9.64
CA ASP A 726 9.98 34.45 10.94
C ASP A 726 10.11 32.94 11.03
N PHE A 727 9.80 32.22 9.94
CA PHE A 727 9.99 30.78 9.87
C PHE A 727 11.48 30.42 9.98
N MET A 728 12.34 31.08 9.20
CA MET A 728 13.79 30.85 9.25
C MET A 728 14.37 31.17 10.62
N ARG A 729 13.97 32.29 11.23
CA ARG A 729 14.36 32.68 12.58
C ARG A 729 13.94 31.63 13.60
N SER A 730 12.69 31.17 13.53
CA SER A 730 12.15 30.13 14.42
C SER A 730 12.94 28.82 14.31
N VAL A 731 13.20 28.35 13.10
CA VAL A 731 13.89 27.07 12.85
C VAL A 731 15.38 27.13 13.23
N ILE A 732 16.04 28.28 13.09
CA ILE A 732 17.46 28.43 13.46
C ILE A 732 17.63 28.52 14.99
N TYR A 733 16.62 29.06 15.69
CA TYR A 733 16.67 29.24 17.14
C TYR A 733 16.34 27.94 17.92
N ILE A 734 15.65 26.98 17.29
CA ILE A 734 15.26 25.65 17.83
C ILE A 734 16.32 24.59 17.50
#